data_AF-A0A7J4GT57-F1
#
_entry.id   AF-A0A7J4GT57-F1
#
_cell.length_a   1.000
_cell.length_b   1.000
_cell.length_c   1.000
_cell.angle_alpha   90.00
_cell.angle_beta   90.00
_cell.angle_gamma   90.00
#
_symmetry.space_group_name_H-M   'P 1'
#
loop_
_entity.id
_entity.type
_entity.pdbx_description
1 polymer ?
#
loop_
_entity_poly.entity_id
_entity_poly.type
_entity_poly.pdbx_seq_one_letter_code
_entity_poly.pdbx_strand_id
1 'polypeptide(L)'
;MNNSDIWHLFSNFFFDMAFFQCVRAGNIFIKQYFLGKLMSGKVSSFIFCLMFVFSSLFVGYDESNNQLNLMNNSFEGHSGNGSSNQSNSTPFVTIVSPGNIVHGMTITFNYSVTNYSGNYVNWNSTIQGQANSTTYQWSSNLNSQTNGTNGSNINSTSRTYSIDGNYTVCAWLYSYPNSSDCVSFQLIIPPANLSIISPSNNSVISNVSSGYSDYLQINYIASNSNGYVYWTSTETNSQTNNSSITWSSHSSYSSTTYRVGYNNRTICASVYGVSSSATDCINIEIQPRVAVINNLSASLSNNGLVYIEYQIENYSSGTLTIGNLTIDQFYYGNSSSSNNSNSSTNSSSSSYSISLNSGYLNYGNNSICVNLNSEDNKVVSECRIIFIPPPTYRMNIISPASNFQYTGNSISIGYITENYSGYVSWTVNSTNGTSTSYSYGSPYTRTNSLQINQFGSVDICATFSVGSSNYTDCVTINHVARTLVGQINTPSNNSQVSGGYLYLNILANNYSSGIISINGVVQNYLGASFYQNSSGNQSGNINGSGNQSSNNNSNYHMNLPYGSSTICLNLIGENNQQLIDCINLTRVAPTHIAEITSPSNNSNHIGNNLNFDFTVTNSLNYYFLLDGSQTNYHQNYNNSTGYKMTILFGQHELCLISKDLTNQNYSDCITVTMIDPNVDSDNDGLPDHSDQCPNTNQNTSIDVAGCAQHQLDSDSDGIMNDQDLCPNTTIQTIVDSNGCSAVQRDSDSDGIVDAYDLCVNSPPLIAVNSDGCSTSQLDSDNDGIMDDLDLCPNTIVGSQVNNGGCAASQLDSDSDGIVDSFDQCQNTPIGSVVDQTGCIVGTSNTGNNTGSGTGNNTGSGSSSGESSSEGMPGFEALYLIISLMIAVVYFQKQK
;
A
#
# COMPACT_ATOMS: atom_id res chain seq x y z
N MET A 1 -10.89 41.73 -38.93
CA MET A 1 -9.90 41.49 -37.86
C MET A 1 -10.56 40.50 -36.90
N ASN A 2 -10.44 39.18 -37.09
CA ASN A 2 -9.24 38.31 -37.21
C ASN A 2 -8.64 38.05 -35.81
N ASN A 3 -8.27 36.83 -35.39
CA ASN A 3 -8.43 35.45 -35.91
C ASN A 3 -8.59 34.54 -34.66
N SER A 4 -9.38 33.46 -34.60
CA SER A 4 -9.44 32.20 -35.40
C SER A 4 -8.35 31.17 -35.06
N ASP A 5 -8.68 29.90 -35.33
CA ASP A 5 -7.81 28.69 -35.39
C ASP A 5 -7.64 27.87 -34.08
N ILE A 6 -7.66 26.51 -34.06
CA ILE A 6 -7.86 25.54 -35.16
C ILE A 6 -8.53 24.21 -34.70
N TRP A 7 -9.67 23.86 -35.33
CA TRP A 7 -10.15 22.54 -35.81
C TRP A 7 -10.36 21.28 -34.91
N HIS A 8 -10.91 20.23 -35.56
CA HIS A 8 -11.75 19.15 -35.00
C HIS A 8 -11.76 17.92 -35.98
N LEU A 9 -12.24 16.74 -35.53
CA LEU A 9 -12.54 15.49 -36.32
C LEU A 9 -11.30 14.65 -36.76
N PHE A 10 -11.33 13.34 -37.08
CA PHE A 10 -12.34 12.23 -37.11
C PHE A 10 -11.73 10.97 -36.41
N SER A 11 -12.43 10.10 -35.68
CA SER A 11 -13.23 8.90 -36.09
C SER A 11 -12.44 7.77 -36.83
N ASN A 12 -12.72 6.46 -36.72
CA ASN A 12 -13.70 5.68 -35.93
C ASN A 12 -13.41 4.14 -35.97
N PHE A 13 -14.23 3.31 -35.30
CA PHE A 13 -14.36 1.82 -35.36
C PHE A 13 -13.26 0.90 -34.75
N PHE A 14 -13.52 -0.37 -34.37
CA PHE A 14 -14.58 -0.97 -33.50
C PHE A 14 -14.36 -2.50 -33.26
N PHE A 15 -14.96 -3.01 -32.18
CA PHE A 15 -15.54 -4.36 -31.95
C PHE A 15 -14.72 -5.56 -31.43
N ASP A 16 -15.28 -6.17 -30.37
CA ASP A 16 -14.99 -7.46 -29.75
C ASP A 16 -15.46 -8.69 -30.56
N MET A 17 -15.00 -9.90 -30.18
CA MET A 17 -15.85 -10.88 -29.43
C MET A 17 -15.17 -12.23 -29.10
N ALA A 18 -15.44 -12.74 -27.89
CA ALA A 18 -15.74 -14.15 -27.54
C ALA A 18 -14.70 -15.30 -27.76
N PHE A 19 -14.62 -16.37 -26.94
CA PHE A 19 -15.01 -16.66 -25.54
C PHE A 19 -14.43 -18.05 -25.10
N PHE A 20 -14.67 -18.48 -23.85
CA PHE A 20 -14.53 -19.85 -23.27
C PHE A 20 -13.12 -20.45 -22.96
N GLN A 21 -12.76 -20.42 -21.66
CA GLN A 21 -12.52 -21.59 -20.74
C GLN A 21 -11.50 -22.72 -21.12
N CYS A 22 -10.85 -23.46 -20.18
CA CYS A 22 -11.14 -23.70 -18.76
C CYS A 22 -9.92 -24.19 -17.90
N VAL A 23 -10.09 -24.15 -16.56
CA VAL A 23 -9.49 -25.03 -15.51
C VAL A 23 -7.96 -25.03 -15.23
N ARG A 24 -7.62 -24.32 -14.13
CA ARG A 24 -6.81 -24.71 -12.94
C ARG A 24 -5.40 -25.38 -13.03
N ALA A 25 -4.48 -24.68 -12.36
CA ALA A 25 -3.60 -25.14 -11.25
C ALA A 25 -2.33 -25.98 -11.52
N GLY A 26 -1.29 -25.68 -10.72
CA GLY A 26 -0.46 -26.76 -10.14
C GLY A 26 1.06 -26.59 -10.10
N ASN A 27 1.58 -25.69 -9.26
CA ASN A 27 2.86 -25.79 -8.53
C ASN A 27 4.22 -25.85 -9.31
N ILE A 28 5.23 -25.04 -8.95
CA ILE A 28 6.32 -25.31 -7.97
C ILE A 28 7.01 -26.67 -8.23
N PHE A 29 8.28 -26.73 -8.67
CA PHE A 29 9.44 -26.80 -7.75
C PHE A 29 10.84 -26.70 -8.39
N ILE A 30 11.81 -26.38 -7.51
CA ILE A 30 13.26 -26.70 -7.50
C ILE A 30 14.04 -26.62 -8.83
N LYS A 31 14.92 -25.62 -8.85
CA LYS A 31 16.21 -25.69 -9.54
C LYS A 31 17.28 -26.15 -8.53
N GLN A 32 17.78 -27.37 -8.67
CA GLN A 32 19.15 -27.74 -8.29
C GLN A 32 19.45 -29.13 -8.82
N TYR A 33 20.40 -29.24 -9.76
CA TYR A 33 21.63 -30.03 -9.56
C TYR A 33 22.65 -29.71 -10.67
N PHE A 34 23.90 -29.51 -10.25
CA PHE A 34 25.16 -29.69 -10.98
C PHE A 34 25.61 -28.79 -12.15
N LEU A 35 26.93 -28.88 -12.36
CA LEU A 35 27.79 -28.16 -13.30
C LEU A 35 27.80 -28.82 -14.69
N GLY A 36 28.41 -28.13 -15.66
CA GLY A 36 29.20 -28.82 -16.69
C GLY A 36 28.74 -28.67 -18.14
N LYS A 37 29.01 -27.51 -18.75
CA LYS A 37 29.10 -27.39 -20.21
C LYS A 37 30.52 -26.97 -20.58
N LEU A 38 31.13 -27.71 -21.51
CA LEU A 38 32.49 -27.47 -21.99
C LEU A 38 32.53 -27.73 -23.51
N MET A 39 33.08 -26.80 -24.28
CA MET A 39 33.28 -26.89 -25.73
C MET A 39 34.40 -25.95 -26.16
N SER A 40 35.21 -26.38 -27.16
CA SER A 40 36.33 -25.65 -27.77
C SER A 40 37.54 -25.31 -26.84
N GLY A 41 38.78 -25.76 -27.09
CA GLY A 41 39.29 -26.80 -28.01
C GLY A 41 40.58 -26.40 -28.76
N LYS A 42 41.61 -27.28 -28.74
CA LYS A 42 42.68 -27.39 -29.77
C LYS A 42 43.63 -28.60 -29.54
N VAL A 43 43.77 -29.45 -30.57
CA VAL A 43 44.95 -30.25 -30.99
C VAL A 43 45.76 -31.07 -29.96
N SER A 44 45.65 -32.42 -30.00
CA SER A 44 46.72 -33.35 -30.43
C SER A 44 46.37 -34.86 -30.24
N SER A 45 46.62 -35.66 -31.30
CA SER A 45 47.05 -37.09 -31.40
C SER A 45 47.21 -37.97 -30.11
N PHE A 46 46.92 -39.29 -30.07
CA PHE A 46 46.36 -40.29 -31.04
C PHE A 46 46.03 -41.66 -30.33
N ILE A 47 45.36 -42.61 -31.01
CA ILE A 47 45.20 -44.09 -30.71
C ILE A 47 44.09 -44.59 -29.72
N PHE A 48 43.11 -45.33 -30.29
CA PHE A 48 42.42 -46.61 -29.92
C PHE A 48 42.61 -47.25 -28.50
N CYS A 49 41.70 -48.05 -27.90
CA CYS A 49 40.34 -48.58 -28.19
C CYS A 49 39.70 -48.99 -26.82
N LEU A 50 38.45 -48.65 -26.41
CA LEU A 50 37.10 -49.09 -26.82
C LEU A 50 36.65 -50.50 -26.35
N MET A 51 35.91 -50.56 -25.22
CA MET A 51 34.70 -51.38 -24.87
C MET A 51 34.46 -51.23 -23.33
N PHE A 52 33.31 -50.85 -22.76
CA PHE A 52 31.88 -51.31 -22.85
C PHE A 52 31.63 -52.73 -22.29
N VAL A 53 30.72 -52.97 -21.33
CA VAL A 53 29.91 -52.03 -20.50
C VAL A 53 29.34 -52.69 -19.22
N PHE A 54 28.76 -51.87 -18.33
CA PHE A 54 27.93 -52.19 -17.15
C PHE A 54 26.93 -53.36 -17.41
N SER A 55 26.94 -54.47 -16.65
CA SER A 55 26.50 -54.70 -15.26
C SER A 55 24.98 -54.88 -15.06
N SER A 56 24.59 -56.12 -14.70
CA SER A 56 23.54 -56.52 -13.74
C SER A 56 22.20 -55.76 -13.67
N LEU A 57 21.09 -56.52 -13.76
CA LEU A 57 20.17 -56.63 -12.61
C LEU A 57 19.37 -57.96 -12.60
N PHE A 58 18.57 -58.11 -11.54
CA PHE A 58 17.94 -59.33 -10.98
C PHE A 58 16.94 -60.11 -11.86
N VAL A 59 16.66 -61.33 -11.41
CA VAL A 59 15.69 -62.30 -11.95
C VAL A 59 14.43 -62.35 -11.08
N GLY A 60 13.26 -62.59 -11.69
CA GLY A 60 12.10 -63.12 -10.96
C GLY A 60 10.75 -63.02 -11.68
N TYR A 61 10.27 -64.13 -12.25
CA TYR A 61 8.95 -64.67 -11.91
C TYR A 61 8.85 -66.17 -12.28
N ASP A 62 7.80 -66.83 -11.81
CA ASP A 62 7.53 -68.28 -11.94
C ASP A 62 6.20 -68.53 -12.70
N GLU A 63 6.06 -69.73 -13.27
CA GLU A 63 4.84 -70.56 -13.36
C GLU A 63 4.94 -71.57 -14.52
N SER A 64 4.94 -72.88 -14.22
CA SER A 64 3.85 -73.80 -14.58
C SER A 64 4.27 -75.29 -14.56
N ASN A 65 3.76 -76.04 -13.58
CA ASN A 65 2.86 -77.21 -13.72
C ASN A 65 3.08 -78.22 -14.90
N ASN A 66 2.93 -79.55 -14.73
CA ASN A 66 2.00 -80.24 -13.82
C ASN A 66 2.25 -81.77 -13.71
N GLN A 67 1.92 -82.38 -12.56
CA GLN A 67 1.40 -83.77 -12.36
C GLN A 67 2.26 -85.00 -12.77
N LEU A 68 2.10 -86.20 -12.19
CA LEU A 68 1.68 -86.66 -10.84
C LEU A 68 2.00 -88.18 -10.74
N ASN A 69 2.33 -88.71 -9.56
CA ASN A 69 1.60 -89.83 -8.91
C ASN A 69 2.22 -90.32 -7.59
N LEU A 70 1.33 -90.65 -6.64
CA LEU A 70 1.59 -91.31 -5.36
C LEU A 70 0.80 -92.63 -5.32
N MET A 71 1.41 -93.72 -4.83
CA MET A 71 0.78 -94.90 -4.21
C MET A 71 1.92 -95.86 -3.82
N ASN A 72 2.26 -96.18 -2.57
CA ASN A 72 1.56 -96.30 -1.28
C ASN A 72 0.85 -97.67 -1.07
N ASN A 73 1.40 -98.46 -0.13
CA ASN A 73 0.80 -99.53 0.67
C ASN A 73 0.33 -100.89 0.05
N SER A 74 1.17 -101.92 0.29
CA SER A 74 0.90 -103.09 1.16
C SER A 74 -0.05 -104.26 0.79
N PHE A 75 0.42 -105.46 1.21
CA PHE A 75 -0.32 -106.66 1.67
C PHE A 75 -0.73 -107.78 0.67
N GLU A 76 -0.75 -109.02 1.22
CA GLU A 76 -1.31 -110.33 0.77
C GLU A 76 -1.33 -110.70 -0.73
N GLY A 77 -0.88 -111.88 -1.21
CA GLY A 77 -0.82 -113.22 -0.62
C GLY A 77 -1.56 -114.24 -1.53
N HIS A 78 -1.02 -115.45 -1.74
CA HIS A 78 -1.65 -116.60 -2.47
C HIS A 78 -1.97 -116.38 -3.97
N SER A 79 -2.31 -117.38 -4.82
CA SER A 79 -1.94 -118.81 -4.92
C SER A 79 -2.28 -119.32 -6.35
N GLY A 80 -1.79 -120.50 -6.79
CA GLY A 80 -2.16 -121.06 -8.10
C GLY A 80 -1.59 -122.45 -8.42
N ASN A 81 -2.46 -123.45 -8.60
CA ASN A 81 -2.11 -124.86 -8.84
C ASN A 81 -1.67 -125.17 -10.28
N GLY A 82 -0.83 -126.21 -10.45
CA GLY A 82 -0.60 -126.90 -11.74
C GLY A 82 0.55 -127.91 -11.66
N SER A 83 0.32 -129.19 -11.98
CA SER A 83 1.27 -130.29 -11.71
C SER A 83 1.99 -130.86 -12.94
N SER A 84 3.28 -131.16 -12.81
CA SER A 84 4.02 -132.20 -13.56
C SER A 84 5.39 -132.48 -12.90
N ASN A 85 6.03 -133.63 -13.19
CA ASN A 85 7.25 -134.11 -12.54
C ASN A 85 8.46 -134.16 -13.49
N GLN A 86 9.61 -133.60 -13.07
CA GLN A 86 10.96 -133.94 -13.56
C GLN A 86 11.99 -133.81 -12.42
N SER A 87 13.17 -134.42 -12.58
CA SER A 87 14.20 -134.62 -11.54
C SER A 87 15.28 -133.52 -11.49
N ASN A 88 15.92 -133.34 -10.33
CA ASN A 88 16.95 -132.32 -10.11
C ASN A 88 18.02 -132.75 -9.07
N SER A 89 19.15 -132.04 -9.01
CA SER A 89 20.34 -132.39 -8.19
C SER A 89 20.64 -131.36 -7.07
N THR A 90 21.54 -131.71 -6.15
CA THR A 90 21.84 -130.94 -4.92
C THR A 90 22.86 -129.79 -5.11
N PRO A 91 22.73 -128.66 -4.37
CA PRO A 91 23.61 -127.48 -4.49
C PRO A 91 24.94 -127.58 -3.72
N PHE A 92 25.95 -126.79 -4.15
CA PHE A 92 27.18 -126.58 -3.38
C PHE A 92 27.95 -125.26 -3.64
N VAL A 93 28.91 -124.96 -2.76
CA VAL A 93 29.80 -123.78 -2.75
C VAL A 93 31.27 -124.19 -2.79
N THR A 94 32.16 -123.31 -3.27
CA THR A 94 33.62 -123.50 -3.24
C THR A 94 34.34 -122.15 -3.09
N ILE A 95 35.42 -122.08 -2.29
CA ILE A 95 36.23 -120.88 -2.07
C ILE A 95 37.54 -120.97 -2.85
N VAL A 96 37.94 -119.87 -3.49
CA VAL A 96 39.28 -119.71 -4.07
C VAL A 96 40.18 -119.10 -2.99
N SER A 97 41.14 -119.88 -2.49
CA SER A 97 42.09 -119.42 -1.48
C SER A 97 42.94 -118.23 -1.97
N PRO A 98 43.13 -117.17 -1.16
CA PRO A 98 44.00 -116.05 -1.51
C PRO A 98 45.51 -116.37 -1.42
N GLY A 99 45.87 -117.59 -1.01
CA GLY A 99 47.25 -118.02 -0.78
C GLY A 99 47.59 -118.18 0.70
N ASN A 100 48.63 -118.95 1.00
CA ASN A 100 48.89 -119.43 2.37
C ASN A 100 49.42 -118.36 3.35
N ILE A 101 49.99 -117.25 2.86
CA ILE A 101 50.52 -116.15 3.68
C ILE A 101 50.16 -114.83 3.01
N VAL A 102 49.59 -113.90 3.79
CA VAL A 102 49.15 -112.56 3.37
C VAL A 102 49.78 -111.51 4.29
N HIS A 103 50.03 -110.31 3.77
CA HIS A 103 50.66 -109.20 4.52
C HIS A 103 49.76 -107.95 4.50
N GLY A 104 49.77 -107.19 5.60
CA GLY A 104 48.91 -106.02 5.77
C GLY A 104 47.54 -106.35 6.37
N MET A 105 46.74 -105.33 6.65
CA MET A 105 45.54 -105.49 7.50
C MET A 105 44.27 -105.92 6.77
N THR A 106 44.19 -105.87 5.43
CA THR A 106 42.94 -106.11 4.67
C THR A 106 43.12 -107.16 3.57
N ILE A 107 42.20 -108.12 3.50
CA ILE A 107 42.26 -109.30 2.63
C ILE A 107 40.95 -109.44 1.85
N THR A 108 41.00 -110.00 0.65
CA THR A 108 39.83 -110.29 -0.20
C THR A 108 39.78 -111.78 -0.57
N PHE A 109 38.59 -112.38 -0.48
CA PHE A 109 38.32 -113.78 -0.77
C PHE A 109 37.38 -113.90 -1.96
N ASN A 110 37.65 -114.83 -2.87
CA ASN A 110 36.79 -115.13 -4.03
C ASN A 110 36.14 -116.51 -3.86
N TYR A 111 34.97 -116.72 -4.44
CA TYR A 111 34.20 -117.96 -4.27
C TYR A 111 33.20 -118.19 -5.40
N SER A 112 32.72 -119.42 -5.54
CA SER A 112 31.73 -119.83 -6.54
C SER A 112 30.60 -120.69 -5.95
N VAL A 113 29.45 -120.71 -6.63
CA VAL A 113 28.26 -121.48 -6.21
C VAL A 113 27.57 -122.13 -7.42
N THR A 114 27.08 -123.36 -7.24
CA THR A 114 26.34 -124.14 -8.26
C THR A 114 25.04 -124.75 -7.72
N ASN A 115 24.03 -124.84 -8.59
CA ASN A 115 22.67 -125.36 -8.35
C ASN A 115 21.91 -124.77 -7.14
N TYR A 116 22.44 -123.72 -6.50
CA TYR A 116 21.80 -123.02 -5.39
C TYR A 116 20.92 -121.87 -5.89
N SER A 117 19.78 -121.70 -5.24
CA SER A 117 18.75 -120.70 -5.57
C SER A 117 18.42 -119.76 -4.41
N GLY A 118 19.18 -119.81 -3.31
CA GLY A 118 18.97 -118.96 -2.13
C GLY A 118 19.91 -117.77 -2.09
N ASN A 119 19.43 -116.67 -1.50
CA ASN A 119 20.03 -115.35 -1.71
C ASN A 119 21.32 -115.06 -0.92
N TYR A 120 21.84 -115.99 -0.11
CA TYR A 120 22.96 -115.73 0.81
C TYR A 120 23.98 -116.86 0.89
N VAL A 121 25.27 -116.51 0.72
CA VAL A 121 26.40 -117.28 1.22
C VAL A 121 26.86 -116.67 2.53
N ASN A 122 26.83 -117.47 3.60
CA ASN A 122 27.34 -117.11 4.91
C ASN A 122 28.83 -117.44 5.00
N TRP A 123 29.54 -116.64 5.78
CA TRP A 123 30.97 -116.74 6.03
C TRP A 123 31.25 -116.76 7.53
N ASN A 124 32.36 -117.38 7.92
CA ASN A 124 32.92 -117.33 9.25
C ASN A 124 34.45 -117.36 9.17
N SER A 125 35.13 -116.54 9.98
CA SER A 125 36.57 -116.64 10.23
C SER A 125 36.84 -117.06 11.67
N THR A 126 37.54 -118.17 11.87
CA THR A 126 38.18 -118.52 13.14
C THR A 126 39.69 -118.29 13.04
N ILE A 127 40.37 -118.13 14.17
CA ILE A 127 41.84 -118.10 14.22
C ILE A 127 42.32 -119.31 15.03
N GLN A 128 43.23 -120.11 14.47
CA GLN A 128 43.74 -121.29 15.17
C GLN A 128 44.60 -120.86 16.36
N GLY A 129 44.30 -121.41 17.54
CA GLY A 129 45.07 -121.19 18.77
C GLY A 129 44.43 -120.26 19.80
N GLN A 130 43.29 -119.60 19.52
CA GLN A 130 42.57 -118.81 20.53
C GLN A 130 41.18 -119.38 20.83
N ALA A 131 40.94 -119.74 22.09
CA ALA A 131 39.71 -120.41 22.56
C ALA A 131 38.44 -119.54 22.52
N ASN A 132 38.56 -118.24 22.24
CA ASN A 132 37.46 -117.27 22.13
C ASN A 132 37.54 -116.45 20.82
N SER A 133 37.93 -117.06 19.69
CA SER A 133 37.85 -116.37 18.40
C SER A 133 36.37 -116.10 18.05
N THR A 134 35.98 -114.83 17.98
CA THR A 134 34.60 -114.43 17.70
C THR A 134 34.14 -114.93 16.33
N THR A 135 33.15 -115.83 16.35
CA THR A 135 32.49 -116.42 15.18
C THR A 135 31.68 -115.37 14.41
N TYR A 136 32.36 -114.43 13.74
CA TYR A 136 31.72 -113.41 12.94
C TYR A 136 31.02 -114.06 11.75
N GLN A 137 29.69 -114.19 11.84
CA GLN A 137 28.87 -114.56 10.70
C GLN A 137 28.60 -113.29 9.87
N TRP A 138 29.12 -113.25 8.65
CA TRP A 138 28.71 -112.25 7.65
C TRP A 138 28.15 -112.94 6.42
N SER A 139 27.06 -112.40 5.88
CA SER A 139 26.44 -112.90 4.66
C SER A 139 26.86 -112.07 3.44
N SER A 140 26.68 -112.64 2.25
CA SER A 140 26.96 -112.03 0.96
C SER A 140 25.95 -112.53 -0.07
N ASN A 141 25.44 -111.61 -0.91
CA ASN A 141 24.16 -111.83 -1.60
C ASN A 141 24.33 -112.41 -3.02
N LEU A 142 23.47 -113.35 -3.41
CA LEU A 142 23.55 -114.10 -4.68
C LEU A 142 22.17 -114.57 -5.16
N ASN A 143 21.64 -113.98 -6.25
CA ASN A 143 20.31 -114.33 -6.76
C ASN A 143 20.38 -114.94 -8.17
N SER A 144 19.99 -116.21 -8.35
CA SER A 144 19.63 -116.77 -9.67
C SER A 144 18.81 -118.06 -9.58
N GLN A 145 17.77 -118.19 -10.39
CA GLN A 145 17.07 -119.46 -10.67
C GLN A 145 16.86 -119.65 -12.17
N THR A 146 17.40 -120.72 -12.72
CA THR A 146 16.91 -121.36 -13.96
C THR A 146 17.19 -122.86 -13.90
N ASN A 147 16.14 -123.69 -13.99
CA ASN A 147 16.29 -125.12 -14.22
C ASN A 147 16.65 -125.34 -15.70
N GLY A 148 17.87 -125.78 -15.99
CA GLY A 148 18.34 -126.05 -17.35
C GLY A 148 19.86 -125.98 -17.48
N THR A 149 20.50 -127.16 -17.43
CA THR A 149 21.90 -127.45 -17.78
C THR A 149 22.93 -126.30 -17.83
N ASN A 150 23.83 -126.30 -16.84
CA ASN A 150 25.15 -125.64 -16.79
C ASN A 150 25.19 -124.11 -16.57
N GLY A 151 25.41 -123.70 -15.31
CA GLY A 151 25.84 -122.35 -14.93
C GLY A 151 26.35 -122.29 -13.49
N SER A 152 27.36 -121.44 -13.22
CA SER A 152 27.96 -121.24 -11.90
C SER A 152 28.32 -119.76 -11.71
N ASN A 153 27.93 -119.16 -10.58
CA ASN A 153 28.23 -117.76 -10.28
C ASN A 153 29.50 -117.63 -9.45
N ILE A 154 30.32 -116.61 -9.70
CA ILE A 154 31.58 -116.30 -8.98
C ILE A 154 31.46 -114.90 -8.36
N ASN A 155 31.90 -114.72 -7.11
CA ASN A 155 31.85 -113.45 -6.38
C ASN A 155 33.08 -113.23 -5.47
N SER A 156 33.20 -112.04 -4.89
CA SER A 156 34.29 -111.64 -3.99
C SER A 156 33.81 -110.92 -2.72
N THR A 157 34.57 -110.97 -1.63
CA THR A 157 34.28 -110.26 -0.37
C THR A 157 35.57 -109.87 0.38
N SER A 158 35.60 -108.68 0.99
CA SER A 158 36.80 -108.11 1.63
C SER A 158 36.62 -107.88 3.13
N ARG A 159 37.66 -108.15 3.92
CA ARG A 159 37.67 -108.01 5.40
C ARG A 159 39.02 -107.49 5.91
N THR A 160 38.95 -106.68 6.96
CA THR A 160 40.11 -106.18 7.70
C THR A 160 40.28 -106.99 8.99
N TYR A 161 41.52 -107.35 9.30
CA TYR A 161 41.92 -108.10 10.49
C TYR A 161 42.95 -107.30 11.29
N SER A 162 42.85 -107.35 12.62
CA SER A 162 43.60 -106.48 13.53
C SER A 162 44.67 -107.20 14.35
N ILE A 163 44.95 -108.48 14.07
CA ILE A 163 45.98 -109.28 14.74
C ILE A 163 46.67 -110.22 13.74
N ASP A 164 47.92 -110.55 14.03
CA ASP A 164 48.69 -111.55 13.30
C ASP A 164 48.24 -112.97 13.68
N GLY A 165 48.40 -113.93 12.75
CA GLY A 165 48.20 -115.35 13.04
C GLY A 165 47.54 -116.15 11.91
N ASN A 166 47.19 -117.40 12.22
CA ASN A 166 46.68 -118.38 11.27
C ASN A 166 45.15 -118.42 11.30
N TYR A 167 44.53 -117.87 10.26
CA TYR A 167 43.08 -117.83 10.10
C TYR A 167 42.58 -119.01 9.27
N THR A 168 41.39 -119.51 9.61
CA THR A 168 40.59 -120.40 8.77
C THR A 168 39.27 -119.71 8.46
N VAL A 169 38.95 -119.56 7.17
CA VAL A 169 37.75 -118.90 6.68
C VAL A 169 36.90 -119.93 5.96
N CYS A 170 35.70 -120.16 6.48
CA CYS A 170 34.71 -121.09 5.92
C CYS A 170 33.51 -120.33 5.37
N ALA A 171 32.94 -120.85 4.28
CA ALA A 171 31.71 -120.36 3.67
C ALA A 171 30.70 -121.50 3.49
N TRP A 172 29.41 -121.21 3.66
CA TRP A 172 28.34 -122.19 3.46
C TRP A 172 27.08 -121.53 2.90
N LEU A 173 26.25 -122.36 2.25
CA LEU A 173 24.97 -121.93 1.71
C LEU A 173 23.94 -121.82 2.83
N TYR A 174 23.29 -120.66 2.98
CA TYR A 174 22.40 -120.37 4.11
C TYR A 174 21.32 -121.46 4.30
N SER A 175 20.71 -121.92 3.20
CA SER A 175 19.64 -122.92 3.21
C SER A 175 20.13 -124.38 3.20
N TYR A 176 21.44 -124.60 3.02
CA TYR A 176 22.06 -125.93 2.95
C TYR A 176 23.40 -125.92 3.73
N PRO A 177 23.37 -125.75 5.07
CA PRO A 177 24.58 -125.55 5.87
C PRO A 177 25.56 -126.74 5.87
N ASN A 178 25.09 -127.94 5.49
CA ASN A 178 25.94 -129.11 5.28
C ASN A 178 26.76 -129.05 3.98
N SER A 179 26.55 -128.02 3.14
CA SER A 179 27.38 -127.72 1.99
C SER A 179 28.21 -126.48 2.27
N SER A 180 29.47 -126.74 2.61
CA SER A 180 30.45 -125.75 3.07
C SER A 180 31.84 -126.05 2.53
N ASP A 181 32.66 -125.02 2.43
CA ASP A 181 34.07 -125.11 2.05
C ASP A 181 34.90 -124.15 2.92
N CYS A 182 36.20 -124.41 3.08
CA CYS A 182 37.08 -123.71 4.02
C CYS A 182 38.51 -123.56 3.49
N VAL A 183 39.10 -122.37 3.66
CA VAL A 183 40.52 -122.07 3.35
C VAL A 183 41.25 -121.58 4.59
N SER A 184 42.58 -121.82 4.67
CA SER A 184 43.42 -121.33 5.77
C SER A 184 44.64 -120.57 5.26
N PHE A 185 45.04 -119.52 5.97
CA PHE A 185 46.19 -118.65 5.64
C PHE A 185 46.77 -117.98 6.89
N GLN A 186 47.99 -117.44 6.79
CA GLN A 186 48.66 -116.67 7.84
C GLN A 186 48.67 -115.17 7.52
N LEU A 187 48.57 -114.31 8.54
CA LEU A 187 48.63 -112.84 8.44
C LEU A 187 49.76 -112.20 9.27
N ILE A 188 50.35 -111.10 8.76
CA ILE A 188 51.46 -110.34 9.40
C ILE A 188 51.28 -108.80 9.19
N ILE A 189 51.45 -108.00 10.26
CA ILE A 189 51.23 -106.54 10.33
C ILE A 189 52.50 -105.78 10.83
N PRO A 190 52.90 -104.62 10.24
CA PRO A 190 54.10 -103.86 10.63
C PRO A 190 53.92 -102.90 11.84
N PRO A 191 55.02 -102.44 12.48
CA PRO A 191 55.02 -101.55 13.66
C PRO A 191 54.81 -100.04 13.37
N ALA A 192 54.56 -99.26 14.43
CA ALA A 192 54.24 -97.82 14.40
C ALA A 192 55.47 -96.89 14.25
N ASN A 193 55.24 -95.67 13.73
CA ASN A 193 56.27 -94.62 13.60
C ASN A 193 55.68 -93.19 13.77
N LEU A 194 56.47 -92.26 14.29
CA LEU A 194 56.12 -90.86 14.56
C LEU A 194 57.39 -89.98 14.55
N SER A 195 57.31 -88.76 14.01
CA SER A 195 58.33 -87.73 14.25
C SER A 195 57.80 -86.29 14.12
N ILE A 196 58.34 -85.37 14.93
CA ILE A 196 58.09 -83.92 14.91
C ILE A 196 59.08 -83.24 13.95
N ILE A 197 58.54 -82.40 13.05
CA ILE A 197 59.30 -81.78 11.94
C ILE A 197 59.65 -80.32 12.26
N SER A 198 58.73 -79.60 12.91
CA SER A 198 58.95 -78.20 13.28
C SER A 198 58.11 -77.78 14.49
N PRO A 199 58.61 -76.90 15.37
CA PRO A 199 59.94 -76.28 15.31
C PRO A 199 61.08 -77.27 15.61
N SER A 200 62.30 -76.89 15.26
CA SER A 200 63.50 -77.70 15.50
C SER A 200 63.87 -77.73 16.98
N ASN A 201 64.37 -78.88 17.46
CA ASN A 201 64.86 -79.03 18.83
C ASN A 201 65.92 -77.96 19.19
N ASN A 202 65.80 -77.37 20.38
CA ASN A 202 66.54 -76.23 20.91
C ASN A 202 66.35 -74.89 20.15
N SER A 203 65.22 -74.66 19.46
CA SER A 203 64.94 -73.34 18.87
C SER A 203 64.50 -72.29 19.90
N VAL A 204 65.06 -71.09 19.81
CA VAL A 204 64.55 -69.89 20.51
C VAL A 204 63.49 -69.20 19.65
N ILE A 205 62.35 -68.86 20.25
CA ILE A 205 61.16 -68.30 19.59
C ILE A 205 60.80 -66.97 20.25
N SER A 206 61.09 -65.87 19.57
CA SER A 206 60.80 -64.49 20.04
C SER A 206 59.55 -63.87 19.41
N ASN A 207 59.01 -64.48 18.35
CA ASN A 207 57.79 -64.04 17.68
C ASN A 207 56.84 -65.22 17.47
N VAL A 208 55.90 -65.33 18.40
CA VAL A 208 54.75 -66.23 18.31
C VAL A 208 53.75 -65.66 17.29
N SER A 209 53.26 -66.49 16.36
CA SER A 209 52.50 -66.04 15.19
C SER A 209 50.99 -65.92 15.39
N SER A 210 50.46 -66.39 16.51
CA SER A 210 49.05 -66.25 16.90
C SER A 210 48.80 -64.96 17.69
N GLY A 211 47.59 -64.40 17.54
CA GLY A 211 47.11 -63.28 18.38
C GLY A 211 46.95 -63.60 19.87
N TYR A 212 47.13 -64.87 20.26
CA TYR A 212 47.29 -65.33 21.64
C TYR A 212 48.77 -65.65 21.88
N SER A 213 49.35 -65.06 22.92
CA SER A 213 50.79 -65.00 23.14
C SER A 213 51.46 -66.33 23.55
N ASP A 214 50.67 -67.33 23.95
CA ASP A 214 51.17 -68.61 24.50
C ASP A 214 51.13 -69.81 23.52
N TYR A 215 50.69 -69.64 22.26
CA TYR A 215 50.34 -70.75 21.36
C TYR A 215 51.33 -70.97 20.20
N LEU A 216 51.78 -72.21 20.00
CA LEU A 216 52.78 -72.59 19.01
C LEU A 216 52.21 -73.58 17.98
N GLN A 217 52.52 -73.38 16.71
CA GLN A 217 52.21 -74.33 15.64
C GLN A 217 53.30 -75.41 15.54
N ILE A 218 52.89 -76.68 15.48
CA ILE A 218 53.77 -77.85 15.44
C ILE A 218 53.38 -78.75 14.26
N ASN A 219 54.36 -79.17 13.46
CA ASN A 219 54.18 -80.09 12.32
C ASN A 219 54.80 -81.46 12.62
N TYR A 220 54.18 -82.53 12.17
CA TYR A 220 54.62 -83.91 12.42
C TYR A 220 54.18 -84.90 11.32
N ILE A 221 54.80 -86.09 11.29
CA ILE A 221 54.39 -87.24 10.47
C ILE A 221 54.14 -88.44 11.38
N ALA A 222 53.10 -89.23 11.10
CA ALA A 222 52.82 -90.52 11.74
C ALA A 222 52.44 -91.61 10.72
N SER A 223 52.71 -92.88 11.05
CA SER A 223 52.27 -94.05 10.26
C SER A 223 52.04 -95.30 11.12
N ASN A 224 51.22 -96.24 10.63
CA ASN A 224 50.90 -97.52 11.27
C ASN A 224 50.34 -97.37 12.71
N SER A 225 49.53 -96.32 12.93
CA SER A 225 49.06 -95.88 14.26
C SER A 225 47.52 -95.79 14.34
N ASN A 226 46.94 -96.09 15.50
CA ASN A 226 45.49 -96.05 15.75
C ASN A 226 44.97 -94.61 16.00
N GLY A 227 44.96 -93.80 14.95
CA GLY A 227 44.03 -92.67 14.80
C GLY A 227 44.22 -91.41 15.67
N TYR A 228 45.11 -91.39 16.66
CA TYR A 228 45.33 -90.22 17.53
C TYR A 228 46.80 -89.99 17.87
N VAL A 229 47.19 -88.71 17.93
CA VAL A 229 48.45 -88.25 18.54
C VAL A 229 48.15 -87.51 19.85
N TYR A 230 48.90 -87.85 20.88
CA TYR A 230 48.79 -87.32 22.24
C TYR A 230 49.94 -86.36 22.50
N TRP A 231 49.63 -85.15 22.99
CA TRP A 231 50.60 -84.09 23.22
C TRP A 231 50.76 -83.77 24.71
N THR A 232 52.01 -83.61 25.16
CA THR A 232 52.35 -83.19 26.54
C THR A 232 53.45 -82.12 26.55
N SER A 233 53.46 -81.30 27.60
CA SER A 233 54.51 -80.30 27.83
C SER A 233 54.76 -80.06 29.33
N THR A 234 55.90 -79.44 29.64
CA THR A 234 56.43 -79.34 31.01
C THR A 234 55.69 -78.40 31.98
N GLU A 235 54.68 -77.64 31.54
CA GLU A 235 53.91 -76.75 32.44
C GLU A 235 52.53 -77.30 32.84
N THR A 236 51.99 -78.28 32.11
CA THR A 236 50.63 -78.78 32.34
C THR A 236 50.60 -80.24 32.75
N ASN A 237 50.55 -80.50 34.06
CA ASN A 237 50.25 -81.82 34.65
C ASN A 237 48.81 -82.32 34.34
N SER A 238 48.04 -81.63 33.50
CA SER A 238 46.61 -81.89 33.27
C SER A 238 46.07 -81.29 31.96
N GLN A 239 46.55 -81.75 30.80
CA GLN A 239 45.75 -81.78 29.55
C GLN A 239 46.45 -82.55 28.41
N THR A 240 46.02 -83.79 28.16
CA THR A 240 46.30 -84.49 26.90
C THR A 240 45.26 -84.07 25.86
N ASN A 241 45.63 -83.13 24.99
CA ASN A 241 44.80 -82.78 23.84
C ASN A 241 45.15 -83.71 22.67
N ASN A 242 44.14 -84.38 22.12
CA ASN A 242 44.31 -85.38 21.06
C ASN A 242 44.10 -84.73 19.68
N SER A 243 45.06 -84.86 18.76
CA SER A 243 44.84 -84.57 17.34
C SER A 243 44.48 -85.85 16.59
N SER A 244 43.37 -85.82 15.84
CA SER A 244 42.84 -86.99 15.12
C SER A 244 43.53 -87.22 13.77
N ILE A 245 43.65 -88.49 13.39
CA ILE A 245 44.18 -88.96 12.10
C ILE A 245 43.18 -89.99 11.52
N THR A 246 42.94 -89.92 10.21
CA THR A 246 42.16 -90.94 9.49
C THR A 246 42.93 -92.25 9.38
N TRP A 247 42.26 -93.38 9.64
CA TRP A 247 42.84 -94.72 9.59
C TRP A 247 43.63 -94.95 8.29
N SER A 248 44.93 -95.19 8.41
CA SER A 248 45.86 -95.26 7.28
C SER A 248 47.00 -96.25 7.53
N SER A 249 47.25 -97.11 6.55
CA SER A 249 48.46 -97.95 6.44
C SER A 249 49.65 -97.23 5.78
N HIS A 250 49.54 -95.92 5.58
CA HIS A 250 50.51 -95.06 4.91
C HIS A 250 50.81 -93.83 5.78
N SER A 251 51.95 -93.17 5.54
CA SER A 251 52.40 -92.00 6.30
C SER A 251 51.54 -90.75 6.03
N SER A 252 51.07 -90.12 7.11
CA SER A 252 50.27 -88.89 7.08
C SER A 252 51.05 -87.71 7.66
N TYR A 253 51.09 -86.58 6.94
CA TYR A 253 51.61 -85.29 7.43
C TYR A 253 50.49 -84.54 8.15
N SER A 254 50.79 -83.84 9.24
CA SER A 254 49.79 -83.08 10.01
C SER A 254 50.38 -81.88 10.76
N SER A 255 49.52 -80.91 11.05
CA SER A 255 49.82 -79.66 11.75
C SER A 255 48.82 -79.46 12.89
N THR A 256 49.28 -78.98 14.05
CA THR A 256 48.43 -78.62 15.19
C THR A 256 48.93 -77.36 15.88
N THR A 257 48.07 -76.67 16.64
CA THR A 257 48.45 -75.53 17.49
C THR A 257 48.30 -75.90 18.96
N TYR A 258 49.37 -75.78 19.73
CA TYR A 258 49.47 -76.25 21.12
C TYR A 258 49.94 -75.11 22.04
N ARG A 259 49.38 -74.99 23.26
CA ARG A 259 49.76 -73.95 24.22
C ARG A 259 51.00 -74.37 25.01
N VAL A 260 52.02 -73.50 25.04
CA VAL A 260 53.38 -73.84 25.47
C VAL A 260 53.93 -72.97 26.60
N GLY A 261 53.50 -71.69 26.69
CA GLY A 261 54.04 -70.73 27.66
C GLY A 261 55.48 -70.27 27.36
N TYR A 262 55.99 -69.33 28.16
CA TYR A 262 57.30 -68.68 27.98
C TYR A 262 58.45 -69.48 28.62
N ASN A 263 59.70 -69.05 28.41
CA ASN A 263 60.95 -69.67 28.84
C ASN A 263 61.19 -71.06 28.23
N ASN A 264 62.08 -71.87 28.83
CA ASN A 264 62.41 -73.21 28.33
C ASN A 264 61.28 -74.21 28.54
N ARG A 265 60.89 -74.91 27.46
CA ARG A 265 59.81 -75.92 27.44
C ARG A 265 60.27 -77.17 26.70
N THR A 266 59.85 -78.33 27.21
CA THR A 266 59.89 -79.60 26.46
C THR A 266 58.47 -79.92 26.00
N ILE A 267 58.33 -80.35 24.74
CA ILE A 267 57.06 -80.79 24.14
C ILE A 267 57.28 -82.20 23.58
N CYS A 268 56.38 -83.11 23.89
CA CYS A 268 56.40 -84.48 23.38
C CYS A 268 55.10 -84.83 22.65
N ALA A 269 55.24 -85.61 21.59
CA ALA A 269 54.16 -86.24 20.84
C ALA A 269 54.25 -87.77 21.00
N SER A 270 53.12 -88.46 21.15
CA SER A 270 53.05 -89.93 21.24
C SER A 270 51.91 -90.52 20.42
N VAL A 271 52.12 -91.69 19.82
CA VAL A 271 51.10 -92.50 19.14
C VAL A 271 51.14 -93.96 19.59
N TYR A 272 49.97 -94.59 19.59
CA TYR A 272 49.81 -96.02 19.83
C TYR A 272 49.40 -96.73 18.53
N GLY A 273 50.21 -97.68 18.07
CA GLY A 273 49.84 -98.63 17.03
C GLY A 273 49.32 -99.95 17.63
N VAL A 274 48.99 -100.89 16.75
CA VAL A 274 48.37 -102.18 17.13
C VAL A 274 49.38 -103.12 17.81
N SER A 275 50.66 -103.02 17.47
CA SER A 275 51.75 -103.88 17.98
C SER A 275 52.82 -103.14 18.80
N SER A 276 52.84 -101.80 18.77
CA SER A 276 53.91 -100.95 19.28
C SER A 276 53.47 -99.48 19.37
N SER A 277 54.14 -98.68 20.21
CA SER A 277 53.92 -97.23 20.34
C SER A 277 55.20 -96.45 19.99
N ALA A 278 55.04 -95.23 19.48
CA ALA A 278 56.16 -94.34 19.13
C ALA A 278 55.97 -92.95 19.78
N THR A 279 57.08 -92.33 20.18
CA THR A 279 57.13 -91.04 20.88
C THR A 279 58.32 -90.23 20.37
N ASP A 280 58.13 -88.92 20.16
CA ASP A 280 59.17 -87.97 19.77
C ASP A 280 59.04 -86.68 20.60
N CYS A 281 60.15 -85.99 20.88
CA CYS A 281 60.19 -84.85 21.80
C CYS A 281 61.19 -83.76 21.35
N ILE A 282 60.79 -82.50 21.51
CA ILE A 282 61.63 -81.31 21.25
C ILE A 282 61.68 -80.39 22.48
N ASN A 283 62.82 -79.74 22.69
CA ASN A 283 62.95 -78.59 23.59
C ASN A 283 62.90 -77.29 22.78
N ILE A 284 62.39 -76.21 23.38
CA ILE A 284 62.37 -74.86 22.81
C ILE A 284 62.50 -73.82 23.93
N GLU A 285 62.85 -72.58 23.57
CA GLU A 285 62.83 -71.42 24.46
C GLU A 285 61.88 -70.35 23.89
N ILE A 286 60.99 -69.76 24.69
CA ILE A 286 60.02 -68.75 24.23
C ILE A 286 60.19 -67.46 25.03
N GLN A 287 60.44 -66.34 24.36
CA GLN A 287 60.73 -65.06 25.03
C GLN A 287 59.47 -64.19 25.21
N PRO A 288 59.16 -63.70 26.43
CA PRO A 288 57.99 -62.84 26.69
C PRO A 288 58.24 -61.40 26.21
N ARG A 289 57.16 -60.67 25.91
CA ARG A 289 57.22 -59.27 25.50
C ARG A 289 57.10 -58.33 26.71
N VAL A 290 57.83 -57.22 26.65
CA VAL A 290 57.86 -56.20 27.71
C VAL A 290 56.97 -55.03 27.31
N ALA A 291 56.06 -54.63 28.21
CA ALA A 291 55.15 -53.51 27.99
C ALA A 291 55.87 -52.17 27.77
N VAL A 292 55.35 -51.36 26.86
CA VAL A 292 55.92 -50.04 26.51
C VAL A 292 54.82 -48.97 26.50
N ILE A 293 55.11 -47.80 27.06
CA ILE A 293 54.35 -46.56 26.86
C ILE A 293 55.18 -45.70 25.91
N ASN A 294 54.67 -45.45 24.70
CA ASN A 294 55.37 -44.68 23.65
C ASN A 294 55.08 -43.17 23.74
N ASN A 295 53.88 -42.81 24.21
CA ASN A 295 53.47 -41.43 24.42
C ASN A 295 52.36 -41.34 25.47
N LEU A 296 52.35 -40.25 26.23
CA LEU A 296 51.25 -39.80 27.07
C LEU A 296 51.17 -38.27 27.00
N SER A 297 50.04 -37.73 26.56
CA SER A 297 49.75 -36.31 26.48
C SER A 297 48.36 -35.99 27.01
N ALA A 298 48.22 -34.85 27.68
CA ALA A 298 46.94 -34.35 28.18
C ALA A 298 46.80 -32.85 27.89
N SER A 299 45.62 -32.41 27.45
CA SER A 299 45.34 -31.01 27.11
C SER A 299 43.95 -30.57 27.54
N LEU A 300 43.80 -29.30 27.91
CA LEU A 300 42.52 -28.68 28.21
C LEU A 300 42.00 -27.94 26.98
N SER A 301 40.77 -28.25 26.56
CA SER A 301 40.11 -27.56 25.46
C SER A 301 39.35 -26.31 25.93
N ASN A 302 39.11 -25.37 25.00
CA ASN A 302 38.31 -24.17 25.24
C ASN A 302 36.88 -24.47 25.73
N ASN A 303 36.39 -25.69 25.49
CA ASN A 303 35.05 -26.14 25.90
C ASN A 303 35.04 -26.81 27.30
N GLY A 304 36.14 -26.75 28.04
CA GLY A 304 36.26 -27.34 29.39
C GLY A 304 36.42 -28.86 29.43
N LEU A 305 36.52 -29.53 28.28
CA LEU A 305 36.87 -30.95 28.21
C LEU A 305 38.39 -31.13 28.25
N VAL A 306 38.85 -32.14 28.96
CA VAL A 306 40.25 -32.58 28.96
C VAL A 306 40.40 -33.78 28.03
N TYR A 307 41.29 -33.66 27.05
CA TYR A 307 41.65 -34.72 26.12
C TYR A 307 42.95 -35.38 26.59
N ILE A 308 42.92 -36.70 26.77
CA ILE A 308 44.08 -37.52 27.12
C ILE A 308 44.33 -38.47 25.95
N GLU A 309 45.56 -38.48 25.45
CA GLU A 309 46.01 -39.34 24.36
C GLU A 309 47.21 -40.15 24.82
N TYR A 310 47.20 -41.46 24.57
CA TYR A 310 48.28 -42.36 24.96
C TYR A 310 48.49 -43.50 23.97
N GLN A 311 49.73 -43.95 23.83
CA GLN A 311 50.13 -45.02 22.91
C GLN A 311 50.88 -46.12 23.68
N ILE A 312 50.40 -47.35 23.59
CA ILE A 312 50.86 -48.46 24.42
C ILE A 312 51.01 -49.76 23.64
N GLU A 313 52.01 -50.56 24.00
CA GLU A 313 52.39 -51.80 23.31
C GLU A 313 52.71 -52.92 24.30
N ASN A 314 52.61 -54.18 23.86
CA ASN A 314 53.15 -55.36 24.55
C ASN A 314 52.71 -55.54 26.03
N TYR A 315 51.53 -55.06 26.39
CA TYR A 315 50.94 -55.18 27.72
C TYR A 315 49.99 -56.39 27.80
N SER A 316 49.83 -56.97 28.98
CA SER A 316 48.79 -57.95 29.31
C SER A 316 47.51 -57.27 29.84
N SER A 317 47.68 -56.18 30.59
CA SER A 317 46.60 -55.35 31.15
C SER A 317 47.12 -53.96 31.53
N GLY A 318 46.23 -53.01 31.83
CA GLY A 318 46.63 -51.69 32.33
C GLY A 318 45.47 -50.83 32.83
N THR A 319 45.80 -49.69 33.40
CA THR A 319 44.86 -48.71 33.97
C THR A 319 45.24 -47.28 33.64
N LEU A 320 44.21 -46.43 33.49
CA LEU A 320 44.33 -44.97 33.47
C LEU A 320 43.82 -44.42 34.81
N THR A 321 44.59 -43.56 35.48
CA THR A 321 44.19 -42.94 36.76
C THR A 321 44.29 -41.41 36.74
N ILE A 322 43.45 -40.76 37.56
CA ILE A 322 43.56 -39.35 37.93
C ILE A 322 43.78 -39.29 39.44
N GLY A 323 44.98 -38.92 39.86
CA GLY A 323 45.43 -39.08 41.25
C GLY A 323 45.27 -40.53 41.69
N ASN A 324 44.43 -40.74 42.71
CA ASN A 324 44.12 -42.07 43.26
C ASN A 324 42.87 -42.74 42.64
N LEU A 325 42.17 -42.07 41.71
CA LEU A 325 40.95 -42.59 41.08
C LEU A 325 41.27 -43.29 39.76
N THR A 326 40.93 -44.56 39.64
CA THR A 326 40.95 -45.26 38.34
C THR A 326 39.80 -44.77 37.47
N ILE A 327 40.13 -44.35 36.25
CA ILE A 327 39.19 -43.83 35.24
C ILE A 327 38.84 -44.92 34.22
N ASP A 328 39.82 -45.74 33.84
CA ASP A 328 39.65 -46.82 32.86
C ASP A 328 40.57 -48.01 33.16
N GLN A 329 40.19 -49.20 32.69
CA GLN A 329 40.95 -50.45 32.81
C GLN A 329 40.83 -51.26 31.52
N PHE A 330 41.97 -51.61 30.92
CA PHE A 330 42.04 -52.26 29.62
C PHE A 330 42.91 -53.53 29.67
N TYR A 331 42.58 -54.50 28.82
CA TYR A 331 43.18 -55.85 28.82
C TYR A 331 43.57 -56.27 27.39
N TYR A 332 44.67 -57.02 27.26
CA TYR A 332 45.13 -57.50 25.97
C TYR A 332 44.11 -58.44 25.31
N GLY A 333 43.87 -58.25 24.01
CA GLY A 333 42.94 -59.07 23.24
C GLY A 333 41.45 -58.93 23.61
N ASN A 334 41.10 -58.11 24.60
CA ASN A 334 39.72 -57.95 25.06
C ASN A 334 39.20 -56.54 24.72
N SER A 335 38.66 -56.38 23.50
CA SER A 335 37.93 -55.18 23.09
C SER A 335 36.53 -55.12 23.73
N SER A 336 36.48 -55.14 25.06
CA SER A 336 35.26 -54.90 25.84
C SER A 336 34.90 -53.42 25.73
N SER A 337 34.12 -53.08 24.71
CA SER A 337 33.82 -51.70 24.33
C SER A 337 33.06 -50.95 25.44
N SER A 338 33.78 -50.07 26.14
CA SER A 338 33.21 -48.83 26.62
C SER A 338 32.64 -48.04 25.43
N ASN A 339 31.53 -47.32 25.64
CA ASN A 339 30.76 -46.75 24.53
C ASN A 339 31.43 -45.51 23.89
N ASN A 340 32.39 -45.71 22.97
CA ASN A 340 32.48 -44.93 21.73
C ASN A 340 33.52 -45.44 20.71
N SER A 341 33.34 -45.02 19.46
CA SER A 341 34.29 -45.08 18.31
C SER A 341 34.86 -46.45 17.90
N ASN A 342 34.57 -46.84 16.66
CA ASN A 342 35.19 -47.99 15.99
C ASN A 342 36.71 -47.78 15.79
N SER A 343 37.53 -48.66 16.37
CA SER A 343 38.78 -49.09 15.72
C SER A 343 39.05 -50.56 16.04
N SER A 344 39.20 -51.39 15.00
CA SER A 344 39.44 -52.83 15.11
C SER A 344 40.76 -53.18 14.43
N THR A 345 41.86 -52.87 15.12
CA THR A 345 43.23 -53.10 14.62
C THR A 345 43.93 -54.15 15.48
N ASN A 346 44.06 -55.37 14.94
CA ASN A 346 44.93 -56.40 15.49
C ASN A 346 46.40 -56.07 15.20
N SER A 347 46.92 -55.07 15.92
CA SER A 347 48.33 -54.66 15.94
C SER A 347 48.82 -54.66 17.38
N SER A 348 50.10 -55.00 17.61
CA SER A 348 50.73 -55.00 18.94
C SER A 348 50.93 -53.59 19.54
N SER A 349 50.44 -52.56 18.86
CA SER A 349 50.47 -51.15 19.22
C SER A 349 49.05 -50.57 19.19
N SER A 350 48.60 -50.01 20.31
CA SER A 350 47.28 -49.42 20.49
C SER A 350 47.39 -47.92 20.80
N SER A 351 46.66 -47.09 20.05
CA SER A 351 46.53 -45.66 20.33
C SER A 351 45.14 -45.38 20.91
N TYR A 352 45.08 -44.75 22.07
CA TYR A 352 43.84 -44.44 22.78
C TYR A 352 43.69 -42.93 22.95
N SER A 353 42.46 -42.43 22.78
CA SER A 353 42.08 -41.07 23.12
C SER A 353 40.80 -41.08 23.95
N ILE A 354 40.78 -40.31 25.05
CA ILE A 354 39.63 -40.20 25.94
C ILE A 354 39.37 -38.72 26.27
N SER A 355 38.12 -38.31 26.15
CA SER A 355 37.65 -36.96 26.51
C SER A 355 36.90 -37.00 27.83
N LEU A 356 37.43 -36.32 28.84
CA LEU A 356 36.83 -36.23 30.18
C LEU A 356 36.20 -34.85 30.41
N ASN A 357 35.08 -34.82 31.12
CA ASN A 357 34.46 -33.58 31.59
C ASN A 357 35.22 -33.05 32.82
N SER A 358 35.37 -31.74 32.95
CA SER A 358 36.11 -31.09 34.05
C SER A 358 35.60 -31.44 35.44
N GLY A 359 34.35 -31.91 35.59
CA GLY A 359 33.79 -32.39 36.86
C GLY A 359 34.52 -33.59 37.51
N TYR A 360 35.41 -34.27 36.79
CA TYR A 360 36.30 -35.31 37.34
C TYR A 360 37.64 -34.76 37.87
N LEU A 361 37.88 -33.45 37.76
CA LEU A 361 39.16 -32.80 38.03
C LEU A 361 38.96 -31.62 38.98
N ASN A 362 39.93 -31.39 39.88
CA ASN A 362 39.89 -30.29 40.82
C ASN A 362 40.51 -29.02 40.20
N TYR A 363 40.13 -27.84 40.70
CA TYR A 363 40.87 -26.61 40.43
C TYR A 363 42.29 -26.73 41.02
N GLY A 364 43.31 -26.36 40.25
CA GLY A 364 44.72 -26.63 40.55
C GLY A 364 45.31 -27.76 39.72
N ASN A 365 46.39 -28.39 40.24
CA ASN A 365 47.13 -29.45 39.58
C ASN A 365 46.43 -30.82 39.76
N ASN A 366 46.23 -31.54 38.67
CA ASN A 366 45.74 -32.92 38.64
C ASN A 366 46.78 -33.80 37.94
N SER A 367 47.12 -34.96 38.53
CA SER A 367 48.06 -35.91 37.92
C SER A 367 47.28 -37.01 37.20
N ILE A 368 47.55 -37.19 35.91
CA ILE A 368 47.03 -38.27 35.06
C ILE A 368 48.15 -39.30 34.92
N CYS A 369 47.88 -40.59 35.12
CA CYS A 369 48.87 -41.66 34.99
C CYS A 369 48.34 -42.86 34.19
N VAL A 370 49.18 -43.44 33.35
CA VAL A 370 48.96 -44.73 32.69
C VAL A 370 49.86 -45.77 33.34
N ASN A 371 49.31 -46.93 33.69
CA ASN A 371 50.04 -48.06 34.26
C ASN A 371 49.78 -49.30 33.40
N LEU A 372 50.83 -50.02 33.01
CA LEU A 372 50.78 -51.24 32.21
C LEU A 372 51.39 -52.39 32.99
N ASN A 373 50.76 -53.56 32.90
CA ASN A 373 51.35 -54.84 33.25
C ASN A 373 51.87 -55.50 31.97
N SER A 374 53.10 -56.02 32.04
CA SER A 374 53.80 -56.79 31.01
C SER A 374 53.29 -58.24 30.92
N GLU A 375 53.68 -59.00 29.89
CA GLU A 375 53.37 -60.44 29.78
C GLU A 375 54.02 -61.25 30.92
N ASP A 376 55.13 -60.75 31.47
CA ASP A 376 55.85 -61.31 32.62
C ASP A 376 55.42 -60.70 33.98
N ASN A 377 54.28 -60.02 34.03
CA ASN A 377 53.71 -59.34 35.20
C ASN A 377 54.57 -58.19 35.81
N LYS A 378 55.61 -57.69 35.12
CA LYS A 378 56.25 -56.42 35.52
C LYS A 378 55.35 -55.22 35.24
N VAL A 379 55.44 -54.17 36.07
CA VAL A 379 54.66 -52.93 35.91
C VAL A 379 55.51 -51.83 35.28
N VAL A 380 54.96 -51.11 34.31
CA VAL A 380 55.54 -49.91 33.67
C VAL A 380 54.52 -48.77 33.81
N SER A 381 54.94 -47.56 34.20
CA SER A 381 54.01 -46.44 34.35
C SER A 381 54.60 -45.10 33.95
N GLU A 382 53.73 -44.20 33.49
CA GLU A 382 54.06 -42.82 33.11
C GLU A 382 52.94 -41.86 33.55
N CYS A 383 53.29 -40.63 33.94
CA CYS A 383 52.34 -39.61 34.37
C CYS A 383 52.54 -38.25 33.67
N ARG A 384 51.48 -37.42 33.69
CA ARG A 384 51.47 -36.00 33.29
C ARG A 384 50.64 -35.18 34.29
N ILE A 385 50.97 -33.91 34.45
CA ILE A 385 50.19 -32.98 35.28
C ILE A 385 49.42 -32.01 34.37
N ILE A 386 48.14 -31.80 34.66
CA ILE A 386 47.30 -30.78 34.02
C ILE A 386 46.76 -29.80 35.07
N PHE A 387 46.78 -28.50 34.77
CA PHE A 387 46.31 -27.44 35.65
C PHE A 387 44.94 -26.92 35.17
N ILE A 388 43.96 -26.85 36.07
CA ILE A 388 42.67 -26.18 35.81
C ILE A 388 42.59 -24.89 36.64
N PRO A 389 42.45 -23.71 36.01
CA PRO A 389 42.31 -22.44 36.73
C PRO A 389 40.95 -22.34 37.46
N PRO A 390 40.87 -21.66 38.61
CA PRO A 390 39.60 -21.38 39.28
C PRO A 390 38.71 -20.45 38.43
N PRO A 391 37.38 -20.51 38.58
CA PRO A 391 36.45 -19.72 37.78
C PRO A 391 36.55 -18.23 38.16
N THR A 392 36.93 -17.38 37.20
CA THR A 392 36.84 -15.93 37.37
C THR A 392 35.41 -15.47 37.13
N TYR A 393 34.79 -14.83 38.10
CA TYR A 393 33.50 -14.16 37.92
C TYR A 393 33.69 -12.83 37.17
N ARG A 394 32.77 -12.49 36.27
CA ARG A 394 32.71 -11.18 35.61
C ARG A 394 31.28 -10.73 35.36
N MET A 395 31.06 -9.43 35.42
CA MET A 395 29.88 -8.75 34.92
C MET A 395 30.30 -8.11 33.59
N ASN A 396 29.60 -8.38 32.48
CA ASN A 396 29.84 -7.69 31.21
C ASN A 396 28.51 -7.19 30.62
N ILE A 397 28.41 -5.90 30.33
CA ILE A 397 27.37 -5.29 29.52
C ILE A 397 27.82 -5.37 28.05
N ILE A 398 26.99 -5.97 27.21
CA ILE A 398 27.29 -6.25 25.79
C ILE A 398 26.67 -5.19 24.87
N SER A 399 25.52 -4.62 25.26
CA SER A 399 24.77 -3.64 24.47
C SER A 399 23.91 -2.77 25.38
N PRO A 400 23.77 -1.45 25.14
CA PRO A 400 24.42 -0.68 24.07
C PRO A 400 25.93 -0.49 24.32
N ALA A 401 26.63 0.07 23.33
CA ALA A 401 27.98 0.59 23.54
C ALA A 401 27.95 1.92 24.32
N SER A 402 29.10 2.34 24.88
CA SER A 402 29.22 3.64 25.54
C SER A 402 29.05 4.80 24.56
N ASN A 403 28.52 5.92 25.05
CA ASN A 403 28.11 7.11 24.28
C ASN A 403 27.02 6.86 23.22
N PHE A 404 26.33 5.72 23.27
CA PHE A 404 25.18 5.44 22.40
C PHE A 404 24.09 6.50 22.60
N GLN A 405 23.56 7.05 21.51
CA GLN A 405 22.45 7.99 21.52
C GLN A 405 21.12 7.26 21.50
N TYR A 406 20.25 7.58 22.45
CA TYR A 406 18.97 6.90 22.65
C TYR A 406 17.83 7.92 22.77
N THR A 407 16.64 7.59 22.27
CA THR A 407 15.51 8.53 22.07
C THR A 407 14.16 7.96 22.55
N GLY A 408 14.13 7.31 23.72
CA GLY A 408 12.92 6.69 24.22
C GLY A 408 12.99 6.34 25.71
N ASN A 409 11.85 6.03 26.32
CA ASN A 409 11.76 6.00 27.77
C ASN A 409 12.22 4.66 28.39
N SER A 410 12.63 3.66 27.60
CA SER A 410 12.76 2.26 28.03
C SER A 410 13.88 1.52 27.28
N ILE A 411 15.13 1.65 27.73
CA ILE A 411 16.28 1.02 27.06
C ILE A 411 16.38 -0.47 27.39
N SER A 412 16.75 -1.30 26.42
CA SER A 412 17.02 -2.72 26.61
C SER A 412 18.53 -2.98 26.63
N ILE A 413 19.05 -3.35 27.79
CA ILE A 413 20.47 -3.66 28.03
C ILE A 413 20.71 -5.16 27.86
N GLY A 414 21.64 -5.54 26.98
CA GLY A 414 22.12 -6.91 26.81
C GLY A 414 23.36 -7.17 27.67
N TYR A 415 23.41 -8.28 28.40
CA TYR A 415 24.47 -8.56 29.38
C TYR A 415 24.70 -10.07 29.62
N ILE A 416 25.84 -10.40 30.22
CA ILE A 416 26.19 -11.74 30.74
C ILE A 416 26.85 -11.65 32.12
N THR A 417 26.74 -12.74 32.90
CA THR A 417 27.48 -12.91 34.14
C THR A 417 28.32 -14.19 34.08
N GLU A 418 29.62 -14.03 33.81
CA GLU A 418 30.55 -15.16 33.68
C GLU A 418 30.65 -15.91 35.01
N ASN A 419 30.51 -17.24 34.96
CA ASN A 419 30.55 -18.15 36.11
C ASN A 419 29.55 -17.85 37.24
N TYR A 420 28.56 -16.97 37.03
CA TYR A 420 27.56 -16.57 38.03
C TYR A 420 26.13 -16.74 37.50
N SER A 421 25.24 -17.23 38.37
CA SER A 421 23.79 -17.33 38.14
C SER A 421 23.07 -16.87 39.41
N GLY A 422 22.29 -15.79 39.33
CA GLY A 422 21.71 -15.14 40.51
C GLY A 422 21.16 -13.75 40.21
N TYR A 423 20.92 -12.95 41.26
CA TYR A 423 20.38 -11.59 41.10
C TYR A 423 21.48 -10.57 40.79
N VAL A 424 21.28 -9.83 39.70
CA VAL A 424 22.08 -8.65 39.34
C VAL A 424 21.29 -7.42 39.74
N SER A 425 21.91 -6.55 40.53
CA SER A 425 21.40 -5.22 40.86
C SER A 425 21.76 -4.24 39.74
N TRP A 426 20.80 -3.44 39.31
CA TRP A 426 20.98 -2.38 38.33
C TRP A 426 20.80 -1.02 38.99
N THR A 427 21.71 -0.10 38.70
CA THR A 427 21.70 1.28 39.17
C THR A 427 21.74 2.19 37.97
N VAL A 428 20.71 3.01 37.78
CA VAL A 428 20.67 4.08 36.78
C VAL A 428 20.90 5.40 37.49
N ASN A 429 22.07 6.00 37.28
CA ASN A 429 22.48 7.27 37.84
C ASN A 429 22.26 8.41 36.82
N SER A 430 21.72 9.52 37.31
CA SER A 430 21.37 10.69 36.51
C SER A 430 21.39 11.96 37.38
N THR A 431 21.46 13.14 36.76
CA THR A 431 21.65 14.41 37.49
C THR A 431 20.54 14.76 38.47
N ASN A 432 19.32 14.23 38.30
CA ASN A 432 18.20 14.43 39.22
C ASN A 432 17.86 13.18 40.06
N GLY A 433 18.73 12.17 40.10
CA GLY A 433 18.62 11.05 41.06
C GLY A 433 19.15 9.71 40.58
N THR A 434 19.06 8.73 41.49
CA THR A 434 19.42 7.33 41.26
C THR A 434 18.17 6.46 41.34
N SER A 435 17.97 5.57 40.36
CA SER A 435 16.96 4.51 40.44
C SER A 435 17.63 3.14 40.43
N THR A 436 17.03 2.16 41.12
CA THR A 436 17.55 0.79 41.21
C THR A 436 16.52 -0.25 40.82
N SER A 437 16.95 -1.32 40.17
CA SER A 437 16.11 -2.48 39.82
C SER A 437 16.93 -3.77 39.88
N TYR A 438 16.29 -4.92 39.69
CA TYR A 438 16.94 -6.24 39.78
C TYR A 438 16.57 -7.11 38.59
N SER A 439 17.51 -7.94 38.14
CA SER A 439 17.30 -8.96 37.10
C SER A 439 18.00 -10.28 37.45
N TYR A 440 17.73 -11.34 36.68
CA TYR A 440 18.41 -12.62 36.84
C TYR A 440 19.57 -12.76 35.83
N GLY A 441 20.80 -12.74 36.34
CA GLY A 441 22.02 -13.02 35.58
C GLY A 441 22.26 -14.51 35.36
N SER A 442 22.93 -14.84 34.27
CA SER A 442 23.43 -16.18 33.94
C SER A 442 24.62 -16.11 32.99
N PRO A 443 25.37 -17.21 32.77
CA PRO A 443 26.41 -17.29 31.75
C PRO A 443 25.90 -17.12 30.30
N TYR A 444 24.60 -17.32 30.07
CA TYR A 444 23.93 -17.03 28.80
C TYR A 444 23.48 -15.57 28.72
N THR A 445 23.52 -14.99 27.52
CA THR A 445 23.08 -13.61 27.25
C THR A 445 21.65 -13.36 27.74
N ARG A 446 21.49 -12.32 28.56
CA ARG A 446 20.23 -11.82 29.08
C ARG A 446 19.96 -10.42 28.56
N THR A 447 18.70 -10.03 28.58
CA THR A 447 18.26 -8.66 28.33
C THR A 447 17.50 -8.15 29.56
N ASN A 448 17.73 -6.92 29.97
CA ASN A 448 16.93 -6.21 30.98
C ASN A 448 16.43 -4.89 30.39
N SER A 449 15.19 -4.49 30.68
CA SER A 449 14.60 -3.25 30.15
C SER A 449 14.44 -2.22 31.28
N LEU A 450 15.19 -1.12 31.18
CA LEU A 450 15.30 -0.08 32.21
C LEU A 450 14.57 1.19 31.75
N GLN A 451 13.72 1.76 32.61
CA GLN A 451 13.07 3.04 32.32
C GLN A 451 14.04 4.19 32.55
N ILE A 452 14.10 5.15 31.62
CA ILE A 452 14.98 6.33 31.68
C ILE A 452 14.15 7.58 31.41
N ASN A 453 13.92 8.34 32.48
CA ASN A 453 13.01 9.50 32.49
C ASN A 453 13.75 10.85 32.44
N GLN A 454 15.06 10.86 32.17
CA GLN A 454 15.91 12.05 32.22
C GLN A 454 16.84 12.11 31.00
N PHE A 455 17.05 13.29 30.44
CA PHE A 455 17.87 13.53 29.25
C PHE A 455 19.29 13.98 29.60
N GLY A 456 20.22 13.74 28.69
CA GLY A 456 21.67 13.96 28.85
C GLY A 456 22.43 12.66 29.11
N SER A 457 23.60 12.77 29.73
CA SER A 457 24.44 11.63 30.11
C SER A 457 23.79 10.83 31.24
N VAL A 458 23.62 9.53 31.04
CA VAL A 458 23.02 8.60 32.01
C VAL A 458 23.95 7.40 32.18
N ASP A 459 24.36 7.12 33.41
CA ASP A 459 25.25 6.00 33.75
C ASP A 459 24.43 4.81 34.23
N ILE A 460 24.58 3.67 33.56
CA ILE A 460 23.86 2.43 33.85
C ILE A 460 24.88 1.39 34.32
N CYS A 461 24.88 1.09 35.62
CA CYS A 461 25.77 0.11 36.23
C CYS A 461 25.01 -1.16 36.62
N ALA A 462 25.58 -2.32 36.32
CA ALA A 462 25.16 -3.63 36.80
C ALA A 462 26.14 -4.14 37.85
N THR A 463 25.66 -4.71 38.95
CA THR A 463 26.49 -5.27 40.03
C THR A 463 25.93 -6.58 40.56
N PHE A 464 26.78 -7.57 40.78
CA PHE A 464 26.49 -8.73 41.62
C PHE A 464 27.63 -9.01 42.62
N SER A 465 27.36 -9.79 43.66
CA SER A 465 28.32 -10.09 44.73
C SER A 465 28.56 -11.59 44.86
N VAL A 466 29.81 -11.98 45.09
CA VAL A 466 30.20 -13.36 45.46
C VAL A 466 31.16 -13.30 46.64
N GLY A 467 30.74 -13.86 47.78
CA GLY A 467 31.45 -13.69 49.04
C GLY A 467 31.53 -12.20 49.43
N SER A 468 32.76 -11.71 49.65
CA SER A 468 33.05 -10.29 49.93
C SER A 468 33.38 -9.46 48.68
N SER A 469 33.37 -10.06 47.49
CA SER A 469 33.76 -9.39 46.23
C SER A 469 32.54 -8.96 45.42
N ASN A 470 32.54 -7.70 44.96
CA ASN A 470 31.55 -7.16 44.05
C ASN A 470 32.11 -7.15 42.62
N TYR A 471 31.29 -7.54 41.66
CA TYR A 471 31.59 -7.53 40.24
C TYR A 471 30.63 -6.55 39.57
N THR A 472 31.18 -5.42 39.12
CA THR A 472 30.43 -4.29 38.55
C THR A 472 30.92 -4.00 37.14
N ASP A 473 29.99 -3.69 36.25
CA ASP A 473 30.26 -3.09 34.94
C ASP A 473 29.26 -1.97 34.65
N CYS A 474 29.66 -0.96 33.87
CA CYS A 474 28.89 0.26 33.67
C CYS A 474 28.95 0.76 32.21
N VAL A 475 27.81 1.19 31.67
CA VAL A 475 27.71 1.88 30.39
C VAL A 475 27.10 3.28 30.55
N THR A 476 27.82 4.30 30.07
CA THR A 476 27.30 5.65 29.91
C THR A 476 26.60 5.76 28.55
N ILE A 477 25.34 6.21 28.54
CA ILE A 477 24.59 6.54 27.32
C ILE A 477 24.27 8.03 27.27
N ASN A 478 23.93 8.56 26.09
CA ASN A 478 23.36 9.90 25.96
C ASN A 478 21.87 9.79 25.58
N HIS A 479 20.98 9.99 26.56
CA HIS A 479 19.55 9.99 26.31
C HIS A 479 19.12 11.37 25.79
N VAL A 480 18.71 11.44 24.53
CA VAL A 480 18.33 12.67 23.84
C VAL A 480 16.83 12.70 23.58
N ALA A 481 16.19 13.83 23.89
CA ALA A 481 14.78 14.04 23.64
C ALA A 481 14.49 13.94 22.13
N ARG A 482 13.33 13.38 21.78
CA ARG A 482 12.90 13.26 20.40
C ARG A 482 12.65 14.64 19.80
N THR A 483 13.05 14.83 18.54
CA THR A 483 12.84 16.08 17.81
C THR A 483 11.36 16.41 17.75
N LEU A 484 10.97 17.51 18.41
CA LEU A 484 9.62 18.05 18.37
C LEU A 484 9.29 18.50 16.94
N VAL A 485 8.18 18.01 16.38
CA VAL A 485 7.72 18.37 15.02
C VAL A 485 6.28 18.84 15.10
N GLY A 486 6.01 20.03 14.57
CA GLY A 486 4.69 20.65 14.52
C GLY A 486 4.58 21.60 13.33
N GLN A 487 3.45 21.57 12.62
CA GLN A 487 3.03 22.58 11.65
C GLN A 487 1.54 22.47 11.35
N ILE A 488 0.92 23.56 10.92
CA ILE A 488 -0.43 23.61 10.39
C ILE A 488 -0.36 23.37 8.88
N ASN A 489 -0.86 22.22 8.42
CA ASN A 489 -0.82 21.82 7.01
C ASN A 489 -1.87 22.56 6.17
N THR A 490 -3.11 22.63 6.66
CA THR A 490 -4.20 23.37 6.01
C THR A 490 -5.17 23.95 7.06
N PRO A 491 -5.81 25.11 6.78
CA PRO A 491 -5.63 25.96 5.60
C PRO A 491 -4.28 26.71 5.60
N SER A 492 -3.91 27.27 4.45
CA SER A 492 -2.73 28.13 4.31
C SER A 492 -2.86 29.46 5.07
N ASN A 493 -1.73 30.05 5.46
CA ASN A 493 -1.70 31.38 6.08
C ASN A 493 -2.29 32.46 5.14
N ASN A 494 -3.00 33.43 5.71
CA ASN A 494 -3.75 34.50 5.05
C ASN A 494 -4.88 34.04 4.10
N SER A 495 -5.40 32.82 4.27
CA SER A 495 -6.53 32.32 3.46
C SER A 495 -7.87 32.91 3.90
N GLN A 496 -8.79 33.08 2.94
CA GLN A 496 -10.19 33.42 3.22
C GLN A 496 -11.05 32.16 3.37
N VAL A 497 -12.07 32.22 4.23
CA VAL A 497 -13.07 31.15 4.41
C VAL A 497 -14.48 31.71 4.45
N SER A 498 -15.45 30.99 3.88
CA SER A 498 -16.87 31.36 3.87
C SER A 498 -17.70 30.60 4.93
N GLY A 499 -17.33 29.36 5.22
CA GLY A 499 -17.99 28.53 6.24
C GLY A 499 -17.74 29.02 7.67
N GLY A 500 -18.69 28.78 8.57
CA GLY A 500 -18.50 28.98 10.01
C GLY A 500 -17.66 27.91 10.69
N TYR A 501 -17.67 26.70 10.13
CA TYR A 501 -16.79 25.61 10.54
C TYR A 501 -15.50 25.64 9.72
N LEU A 502 -14.38 25.81 10.39
CA LEU A 502 -13.08 25.53 9.82
C LEU A 502 -12.73 24.03 9.98
N TYR A 503 -12.10 23.47 8.96
CA TYR A 503 -11.39 22.20 9.00
C TYR A 503 -9.88 22.51 9.10
N LEU A 504 -9.26 22.16 10.24
CA LEU A 504 -7.83 22.32 10.46
C LEU A 504 -7.14 20.95 10.38
N ASN A 505 -6.10 20.85 9.55
CA ASN A 505 -5.20 19.69 9.47
C ASN A 505 -3.81 20.10 9.99
N ILE A 506 -3.28 19.37 10.96
CA ILE A 506 -1.97 19.60 11.57
C ILE A 506 -1.08 18.37 11.45
N LEU A 507 0.22 18.57 11.29
CA LEU A 507 1.24 17.56 11.55
C LEU A 507 1.79 17.82 12.95
N ALA A 508 1.72 16.85 13.86
CA ALA A 508 2.26 16.98 15.22
C ALA A 508 2.84 15.65 15.72
N ASN A 509 4.10 15.64 16.16
CA ASN A 509 4.82 14.45 16.64
C ASN A 509 5.76 14.80 17.80
N ASN A 510 6.04 13.82 18.67
CA ASN A 510 7.03 13.90 19.75
C ASN A 510 6.76 15.02 20.78
N TYR A 511 5.49 15.25 21.12
CA TYR A 511 5.07 16.29 22.06
C TYR A 511 4.47 15.70 23.35
N SER A 512 4.85 16.27 24.49
CA SER A 512 4.37 15.94 25.83
C SER A 512 3.00 16.55 26.14
N SER A 513 2.70 17.70 25.54
CA SER A 513 1.38 18.34 25.54
C SER A 513 1.27 19.30 24.37
N GLY A 514 0.04 19.64 24.00
CA GLY A 514 -0.20 20.69 23.02
C GLY A 514 -1.59 21.32 23.17
N ILE A 515 -1.76 22.48 22.56
CA ILE A 515 -3.04 23.19 22.47
C ILE A 515 -3.23 23.76 21.06
N ILE A 516 -4.49 23.88 20.67
CA ILE A 516 -4.92 24.67 19.51
C ILE A 516 -5.74 25.83 20.05
N SER A 517 -5.37 27.06 19.73
CA SER A 517 -6.07 28.27 20.15
C SER A 517 -6.50 29.14 18.96
N ILE A 518 -7.58 29.91 19.16
CA ILE A 518 -8.07 30.93 18.23
C ILE A 518 -8.06 32.26 18.98
N ASN A 519 -7.38 33.27 18.45
CA ASN A 519 -7.22 34.59 19.07
C ASN A 519 -6.74 34.52 20.53
N GLY A 520 -5.85 33.56 20.84
CA GLY A 520 -5.33 33.29 22.19
C GLY A 520 -6.22 32.40 23.06
N VAL A 521 -7.49 32.19 22.71
CA VAL A 521 -8.43 31.34 23.48
C VAL A 521 -8.26 29.88 23.07
N VAL A 522 -7.88 29.01 24.02
CA VAL A 522 -7.72 27.57 23.79
C VAL A 522 -9.06 26.93 23.39
N GLN A 523 -9.07 26.24 22.25
CA GLN A 523 -10.22 25.50 21.73
C GLN A 523 -10.09 24.00 21.98
N ASN A 524 -8.88 23.44 21.80
CA ASN A 524 -8.61 22.02 21.95
C ASN A 524 -7.29 21.78 22.69
N TYR A 525 -7.25 20.71 23.49
CA TYR A 525 -6.04 20.18 24.12
C TYR A 525 -5.61 18.91 23.39
N LEU A 526 -4.31 18.77 23.15
CA LEU A 526 -3.71 17.63 22.48
C LEU A 526 -3.04 16.72 23.51
N GLY A 527 -3.48 15.46 23.58
CA GLY A 527 -2.86 14.43 24.42
C GLY A 527 -1.49 14.02 23.89
N ALA A 528 -0.56 13.68 24.78
CA ALA A 528 0.84 13.42 24.45
C ALA A 528 1.04 12.41 23.31
N SER A 529 1.73 12.82 22.24
CA SER A 529 2.03 11.94 21.10
C SER A 529 3.47 11.46 21.15
N PHE A 530 3.63 10.25 21.73
CA PHE A 530 4.90 9.56 21.92
C PHE A 530 4.99 8.21 21.18
N TYR A 531 4.00 7.88 20.35
CA TYR A 531 3.86 6.56 19.74
C TYR A 531 3.93 6.57 18.22
N GLN A 532 5.00 6.00 17.69
CA GLN A 532 4.85 4.94 16.69
C GLN A 532 5.41 3.66 17.33
N ASN A 533 4.60 2.60 17.36
CA ASN A 533 5.04 1.29 17.83
C ASN A 533 4.99 0.33 16.64
N SER A 534 6.12 -0.32 16.32
CA SER A 534 6.30 -1.10 15.07
C SER A 534 5.68 -2.50 15.14
N SER A 535 4.42 -2.59 15.60
CA SER A 535 3.65 -3.83 15.72
C SER A 535 2.16 -3.53 15.66
N GLY A 536 1.46 -4.13 14.68
CA GLY A 536 0.00 -4.01 14.57
C GLY A 536 -0.73 -4.77 15.69
N ASN A 537 -1.96 -4.34 15.97
CA ASN A 537 -2.87 -4.84 17.02
C ASN A 537 -2.37 -4.72 18.47
N GLN A 538 -2.85 -3.68 19.16
CA GLN A 538 -3.75 -3.91 20.31
C GLN A 538 -4.68 -2.71 20.54
N SER A 539 -5.97 -2.99 20.73
CA SER A 539 -6.98 -1.97 21.06
C SER A 539 -7.15 -1.88 22.58
N GLY A 540 -6.62 -0.81 23.17
CA GLY A 540 -6.79 -0.49 24.59
C GLY A 540 -7.96 0.47 24.80
N ASN A 541 -9.09 -0.03 25.30
CA ASN A 541 -10.30 0.77 25.47
C ASN A 541 -10.21 1.71 26.69
N ILE A 542 -10.32 3.03 26.49
CA ILE A 542 -10.38 4.03 27.56
C ILE A 542 -11.56 4.97 27.29
N ASN A 543 -12.53 4.98 28.21
CA ASN A 543 -13.74 5.80 28.09
C ASN A 543 -13.44 7.29 28.34
N GLY A 544 -13.42 8.09 27.28
CA GLY A 544 -13.43 9.54 27.34
C GLY A 544 -14.04 10.10 26.05
N SER A 545 -15.04 10.98 26.16
CA SER A 545 -15.75 11.53 25.00
C SER A 545 -14.93 12.64 24.31
N GLY A 546 -13.91 12.22 23.57
CA GLY A 546 -13.06 13.07 22.73
C GLY A 546 -12.47 12.25 21.59
N ASN A 547 -12.54 12.77 20.36
CA ASN A 547 -12.30 11.99 19.14
C ASN A 547 -10.79 11.72 18.92
N GLN A 548 -10.28 10.64 19.53
CA GLN A 548 -8.86 10.25 19.51
C GLN A 548 -8.53 9.40 18.27
N SER A 549 -8.19 10.04 17.14
CA SER A 549 -7.53 9.35 16.04
C SER A 549 -6.03 9.32 16.29
N SER A 550 -5.43 8.13 16.40
CA SER A 550 -3.98 7.93 16.53
C SER A 550 -3.22 8.11 15.21
N ASN A 551 -3.71 9.02 14.35
CA ASN A 551 -3.08 9.43 13.09
C ASN A 551 -2.59 10.87 13.22
N ASN A 552 -1.32 11.11 12.87
CA ASN A 552 -0.65 12.40 13.04
C ASN A 552 -1.04 13.47 11.98
N ASN A 553 -2.16 13.23 11.28
CA ASN A 553 -2.99 14.23 10.59
C ASN A 553 -4.40 14.11 11.20
N SER A 554 -4.72 14.96 12.18
CA SER A 554 -6.03 14.98 12.83
C SER A 554 -6.84 16.21 12.41
N ASN A 555 -8.13 16.01 12.16
CA ASN A 555 -9.02 17.00 11.57
C ASN A 555 -9.86 17.67 12.66
N TYR A 556 -9.60 18.94 12.95
CA TYR A 556 -10.33 19.69 13.97
C TYR A 556 -11.41 20.55 13.33
N HIS A 557 -12.65 20.35 13.78
CA HIS A 557 -13.77 21.25 13.49
C HIS A 557 -13.80 22.37 14.53
N MET A 558 -13.72 23.62 14.09
CA MET A 558 -13.74 24.78 14.98
C MET A 558 -14.66 25.87 14.44
N ASN A 559 -15.37 26.58 15.32
CA ASN A 559 -16.17 27.74 14.93
C ASN A 559 -15.26 28.96 14.80
N LEU A 560 -15.16 29.55 13.60
CA LEU A 560 -14.42 30.79 13.39
C LEU A 560 -15.40 31.99 13.47
N PRO A 561 -15.11 33.05 14.26
CA PRO A 561 -15.88 34.29 14.19
C PRO A 561 -15.72 34.93 12.80
N TYR A 562 -16.61 35.85 12.44
CA TYR A 562 -16.45 36.66 11.23
C TYR A 562 -15.29 37.66 11.38
N GLY A 563 -14.67 38.03 10.26
CA GLY A 563 -13.46 38.85 10.24
C GLY A 563 -12.17 38.04 10.43
N SER A 564 -11.11 38.71 10.88
CA SER A 564 -9.78 38.11 11.03
C SER A 564 -9.68 37.25 12.29
N SER A 565 -9.01 36.10 12.18
CA SER A 565 -8.68 35.21 13.29
C SER A 565 -7.28 34.63 13.13
N THR A 566 -6.49 34.67 14.20
CA THR A 566 -5.20 33.98 14.29
C THR A 566 -5.41 32.63 14.98
N ILE A 567 -5.02 31.55 14.33
CA ILE A 567 -5.05 30.18 14.86
C ILE A 567 -3.62 29.75 15.13
N CYS A 568 -3.34 29.32 16.36
CA CYS A 568 -2.02 28.84 16.75
C CYS A 568 -2.06 27.39 17.24
N LEU A 569 -1.17 26.58 16.68
CA LEU A 569 -0.73 25.29 17.20
C LEU A 569 0.44 25.54 18.16
N ASN A 570 0.31 25.13 19.41
CA ASN A 570 1.32 25.31 20.44
C ASN A 570 1.66 23.93 21.01
N LEU A 571 2.90 23.46 20.82
CA LEU A 571 3.38 22.15 21.26
C LEU A 571 4.54 22.29 22.25
N ILE A 572 4.58 21.40 23.24
CA ILE A 572 5.69 21.26 24.19
C ILE A 572 6.31 19.87 24.01
N GLY A 573 7.64 19.81 23.87
CA GLY A 573 8.41 18.57 23.73
C GLY A 573 8.70 17.87 25.06
N GLU A 574 9.50 16.81 25.00
CA GLU A 574 9.90 16.02 26.19
C GLU A 574 10.92 16.77 27.07
N ASN A 575 11.74 17.61 26.46
CA ASN A 575 12.76 18.47 27.06
C ASN A 575 12.23 19.90 27.39
N ASN A 576 10.91 20.08 27.44
CA ASN A 576 10.24 21.39 27.52
C ASN A 576 10.54 22.38 26.38
N GLN A 577 11.15 21.94 25.27
CA GLN A 577 11.25 22.74 24.05
C GLN A 577 9.85 23.08 23.56
N GLN A 578 9.61 24.33 23.19
CA GLN A 578 8.33 24.75 22.61
C GLN A 578 8.44 24.89 21.10
N LEU A 579 7.35 24.57 20.41
CA LEU A 579 7.14 24.86 18.99
C LEU A 579 5.78 25.53 18.86
N ILE A 580 5.77 26.72 18.26
CA ILE A 580 4.56 27.49 17.98
C ILE A 580 4.49 27.70 16.48
N ASP A 581 3.38 27.33 15.87
CA ASP A 581 3.05 27.67 14.48
C ASP A 581 1.67 28.35 14.45
N CYS A 582 1.55 29.45 13.70
CA CYS A 582 0.37 30.30 13.70
C CYS A 582 0.01 30.75 12.29
N ILE A 583 -1.26 30.59 11.93
CA ILE A 583 -1.84 31.11 10.68
C ILE A 583 -2.88 32.18 10.97
N ASN A 584 -2.94 33.19 10.12
CA ASN A 584 -4.04 34.14 10.07
C ASN A 584 -5.05 33.70 9.00
N LEU A 585 -6.33 33.87 9.29
CA LEU A 585 -7.44 33.58 8.38
C LEU A 585 -8.46 34.70 8.45
N THR A 586 -9.16 34.96 7.34
CA THR A 586 -10.27 35.91 7.33
C THR A 586 -11.56 35.17 6.98
N ARG A 587 -12.50 35.08 7.92
CA ARG A 587 -13.85 34.60 7.59
C ARG A 587 -14.65 35.75 7.01
N VAL A 588 -15.02 35.63 5.74
CA VAL A 588 -15.81 36.64 5.04
C VAL A 588 -17.23 36.65 5.59
N ALA A 589 -17.74 37.82 5.98
CA ALA A 589 -19.13 37.98 6.35
C ALA A 589 -20.03 37.94 5.09
N PRO A 590 -21.20 37.27 5.13
CA PRO A 590 -22.16 37.36 4.04
C PRO A 590 -22.71 38.79 3.95
N THR A 591 -23.02 39.25 2.73
CA THR A 591 -23.47 40.63 2.46
C THR A 591 -24.65 41.03 3.36
N HIS A 592 -24.45 42.05 4.18
CA HIS A 592 -25.51 42.67 4.97
C HIS A 592 -26.39 43.55 4.09
N ILE A 593 -27.69 43.54 4.34
CA ILE A 593 -28.64 44.47 3.74
C ILE A 593 -29.54 45.00 4.85
N ALA A 594 -29.74 46.31 4.89
CA ALA A 594 -30.70 47.01 5.74
C ALA A 594 -31.18 48.23 4.95
N GLU A 595 -32.41 48.18 4.45
CA GLU A 595 -32.97 49.13 3.49
C GLU A 595 -34.49 49.30 3.71
N ILE A 596 -34.98 50.53 3.67
CA ILE A 596 -36.40 50.87 3.64
C ILE A 596 -36.81 50.93 2.17
N THR A 597 -37.44 49.84 1.69
CA THR A 597 -37.71 49.63 0.26
C THR A 597 -38.96 50.36 -0.23
N SER A 598 -39.82 50.83 0.69
CA SER A 598 -41.00 51.65 0.41
C SER A 598 -41.43 52.35 1.70
N PRO A 599 -41.90 53.61 1.68
CA PRO A 599 -42.04 54.48 0.52
C PRO A 599 -40.69 55.13 0.14
N SER A 600 -40.66 55.88 -0.97
CA SER A 600 -39.48 56.63 -1.37
C SER A 600 -39.14 57.77 -0.40
N ASN A 601 -37.86 58.13 -0.30
CA ASN A 601 -37.42 59.31 0.45
C ASN A 601 -38.10 60.60 -0.07
N ASN A 602 -38.47 61.50 0.84
CA ASN A 602 -39.27 62.71 0.63
C ASN A 602 -40.66 62.45 0.03
N SER A 603 -41.33 61.37 0.44
CA SER A 603 -42.71 61.07 0.05
C SER A 603 -43.75 61.69 0.98
N ASN A 604 -44.87 62.11 0.40
CA ASN A 604 -46.03 62.65 1.12
C ASN A 604 -47.09 61.56 1.32
N HIS A 605 -47.68 61.51 2.51
CA HIS A 605 -48.68 60.50 2.91
C HIS A 605 -49.88 61.19 3.56
N ILE A 606 -51.09 60.84 3.14
CA ILE A 606 -52.33 61.43 3.67
C ILE A 606 -52.79 60.63 4.89
N GLY A 607 -53.12 61.32 5.98
CA GLY A 607 -53.47 60.72 7.26
C GLY A 607 -52.26 60.45 8.16
N ASN A 608 -52.50 59.81 9.30
CA ASN A 608 -51.51 59.63 10.36
C ASN A 608 -50.90 58.22 10.43
N ASN A 609 -51.16 57.36 9.45
CA ASN A 609 -50.71 55.95 9.46
C ASN A 609 -49.79 55.67 8.27
N LEU A 610 -48.48 55.71 8.50
CA LEU A 610 -47.48 55.30 7.53
C LEU A 610 -47.51 53.77 7.40
N ASN A 611 -47.61 53.28 6.16
CA ASN A 611 -47.28 51.90 5.82
C ASN A 611 -45.92 51.92 5.13
N PHE A 612 -44.97 51.09 5.58
CA PHE A 612 -43.65 50.99 4.96
C PHE A 612 -43.20 49.54 4.85
N ASP A 613 -42.33 49.29 3.86
CA ASP A 613 -41.71 48.01 3.56
C ASP A 613 -40.21 48.11 3.82
N PHE A 614 -39.61 47.06 4.37
CA PHE A 614 -38.17 47.04 4.63
C PHE A 614 -37.54 45.67 4.43
N THR A 615 -36.27 45.67 4.03
CA THR A 615 -35.44 44.48 3.85
C THR A 615 -34.29 44.48 4.85
N VAL A 616 -34.15 43.39 5.61
CA VAL A 616 -33.04 43.16 6.54
C VAL A 616 -32.54 41.73 6.36
N THR A 617 -31.28 41.58 5.95
CA THR A 617 -30.64 40.27 5.76
C THR A 617 -29.24 40.23 6.37
N ASN A 618 -28.82 39.03 6.81
CA ASN A 618 -27.54 38.81 7.49
C ASN A 618 -27.30 39.78 8.67
N SER A 619 -28.34 39.94 9.52
CA SER A 619 -28.36 40.84 10.66
C SER A 619 -28.39 40.09 12.00
N LEU A 620 -27.84 40.70 13.05
CA LEU A 620 -27.96 40.26 14.44
C LEU A 620 -29.20 40.83 15.14
N ASN A 621 -29.68 42.00 14.72
CA ASN A 621 -30.85 42.72 15.24
C ASN A 621 -31.06 44.02 14.44
N TYR A 622 -32.29 44.53 14.46
CA TYR A 622 -32.64 45.84 13.91
C TYR A 622 -33.68 46.55 14.78
N TYR A 623 -33.81 47.87 14.60
CA TYR A 623 -34.83 48.71 15.22
C TYR A 623 -35.04 49.97 14.36
N PHE A 624 -36.17 50.66 14.56
CA PHE A 624 -36.41 51.94 13.88
C PHE A 624 -36.26 53.13 14.84
N LEU A 625 -35.64 54.20 14.36
CA LEU A 625 -35.72 55.52 14.97
C LEU A 625 -36.78 56.34 14.23
N LEU A 626 -37.58 57.10 14.97
CA LEU A 626 -38.43 58.17 14.46
C LEU A 626 -37.94 59.47 15.09
N ASP A 627 -37.47 60.42 14.27
CA ASP A 627 -36.85 61.68 14.71
C ASP A 627 -35.73 61.48 15.75
N GLY A 628 -34.90 60.45 15.53
CA GLY A 628 -33.85 60.02 16.46
C GLY A 628 -34.33 59.30 17.73
N SER A 629 -35.64 59.25 18.00
CA SER A 629 -36.24 58.52 19.12
C SER A 629 -36.41 57.04 18.79
N GLN A 630 -35.93 56.14 19.64
CA GLN A 630 -36.03 54.70 19.39
C GLN A 630 -37.46 54.19 19.58
N THR A 631 -38.04 53.66 18.51
CA THR A 631 -39.29 52.90 18.53
C THR A 631 -39.04 51.45 19.00
N ASN A 632 -40.10 50.67 19.19
CA ASN A 632 -40.03 49.35 19.84
C ASN A 632 -38.97 48.43 19.21
N TYR A 633 -38.17 47.78 20.07
CA TYR A 633 -37.12 46.86 19.65
C TYR A 633 -37.71 45.53 19.17
N HIS A 634 -37.46 45.18 17.91
CA HIS A 634 -37.93 43.95 17.28
C HIS A 634 -36.82 42.91 17.18
N GLN A 635 -37.16 41.64 17.42
CA GLN A 635 -36.33 40.50 17.04
C GLN A 635 -37.07 39.60 16.05
N ASN A 636 -36.31 39.00 15.14
CA ASN A 636 -36.64 37.75 14.42
C ASN A 636 -37.78 37.81 13.37
N TYR A 637 -37.88 38.89 12.59
CA TYR A 637 -38.55 38.86 11.28
C TYR A 637 -37.63 39.45 10.20
N ASN A 638 -37.21 38.61 9.24
CA ASN A 638 -36.41 39.04 8.11
C ASN A 638 -37.34 39.48 6.97
N ASN A 639 -37.24 40.76 6.61
CA ASN A 639 -38.10 41.49 5.68
C ASN A 639 -39.57 41.60 6.15
N SER A 640 -40.17 42.77 5.96
CA SER A 640 -41.59 42.98 6.23
C SER A 640 -42.21 43.89 5.18
N THR A 641 -43.42 43.55 4.76
CA THR A 641 -44.23 44.33 3.83
C THR A 641 -45.51 44.79 4.53
N GLY A 642 -45.83 46.07 4.44
CA GLY A 642 -46.97 46.69 5.10
C GLY A 642 -46.80 46.84 6.61
N TYR A 643 -45.58 47.06 7.10
CA TYR A 643 -45.36 47.44 8.50
C TYR A 643 -46.01 48.80 8.76
N LYS A 644 -46.71 48.95 9.89
CA LYS A 644 -47.52 50.15 10.17
C LYS A 644 -47.01 50.92 11.37
N MET A 645 -46.88 52.24 11.21
CA MET A 645 -46.54 53.16 12.27
C MET A 645 -47.51 54.34 12.25
N THR A 646 -48.10 54.66 13.40
CA THR A 646 -48.87 55.90 13.55
C THR A 646 -47.88 57.03 13.88
N ILE A 647 -47.85 58.05 13.04
CA ILE A 647 -46.94 59.20 13.08
C ILE A 647 -47.80 60.46 13.16
N LEU A 648 -47.30 61.54 13.78
CA LEU A 648 -48.00 62.83 13.82
C LEU A 648 -47.99 63.51 12.44
N PHE A 649 -48.79 64.56 12.27
CA PHE A 649 -48.75 65.38 11.06
C PHE A 649 -47.52 66.29 11.06
N GLY A 650 -46.89 66.45 9.89
CA GLY A 650 -45.63 67.15 9.72
C GLY A 650 -44.57 66.32 8.98
N GLN A 651 -43.34 66.85 8.93
CA GLN A 651 -42.18 66.18 8.34
C GLN A 651 -41.43 65.40 9.42
N HIS A 652 -41.12 64.14 9.14
CA HIS A 652 -40.49 63.20 10.08
C HIS A 652 -39.36 62.40 9.43
N GLU A 653 -38.33 62.04 10.20
CA GLU A 653 -37.24 61.16 9.78
C GLU A 653 -37.43 59.75 10.34
N LEU A 654 -37.54 58.76 9.45
CA LEU A 654 -37.62 57.33 9.78
C LEU A 654 -36.31 56.65 9.38
N CYS A 655 -35.54 56.17 10.36
CA CYS A 655 -34.31 55.40 10.13
C CYS A 655 -34.45 53.95 10.56
N LEU A 656 -34.14 53.01 9.67
CA LEU A 656 -33.86 51.61 9.97
C LEU A 656 -32.41 51.47 10.41
N ILE A 657 -32.18 51.09 11.66
CA ILE A 657 -30.85 50.75 12.18
C ILE A 657 -30.73 49.24 12.30
N SER A 658 -29.64 48.66 11.82
CA SER A 658 -29.38 47.22 11.79
C SER A 658 -27.93 46.93 12.18
N LYS A 659 -27.65 45.72 12.66
CA LYS A 659 -26.29 45.26 12.96
C LYS A 659 -25.90 44.06 12.11
N ASP A 660 -24.76 44.13 11.43
CA ASP A 660 -24.25 42.99 10.68
C ASP A 660 -23.70 41.88 11.59
N LEU A 661 -23.30 40.76 10.98
CA LEU A 661 -22.73 39.62 11.72
C LEU A 661 -21.30 39.88 12.25
N THR A 662 -20.72 41.06 12.02
CA THR A 662 -19.49 41.55 12.67
C THR A 662 -19.77 42.52 13.84
N ASN A 663 -21.06 42.81 14.12
CA ASN A 663 -21.55 43.81 15.07
C ASN A 663 -21.16 45.26 14.68
N GLN A 664 -20.98 45.52 13.38
CA GLN A 664 -20.98 46.87 12.81
C GLN A 664 -22.42 47.35 12.61
N ASN A 665 -22.70 48.61 12.95
CA ASN A 665 -23.98 49.26 12.68
C ASN A 665 -24.10 49.66 11.19
N TYR A 666 -25.27 49.44 10.62
CA TYR A 666 -25.73 49.99 9.35
C TYR A 666 -27.02 50.78 9.59
N SER A 667 -27.26 51.81 8.79
CA SER A 667 -28.42 52.70 8.90
C SER A 667 -28.88 53.12 7.51
N ASP A 668 -30.18 53.01 7.27
CA ASP A 668 -30.86 53.61 6.13
C ASP A 668 -32.00 54.50 6.64
N CYS A 669 -32.22 55.66 6.00
CA CYS A 669 -33.08 56.72 6.52
C CYS A 669 -33.88 57.38 5.40
N ILE A 670 -35.18 57.52 5.61
CA ILE A 670 -36.07 58.28 4.74
C ILE A 670 -36.77 59.41 5.51
N THR A 671 -36.94 60.55 4.84
CA THR A 671 -37.84 61.61 5.28
C THR A 671 -39.22 61.38 4.68
N VAL A 672 -40.27 61.52 5.49
CA VAL A 672 -41.68 61.44 5.06
C VAL A 672 -42.47 62.64 5.57
N THR A 673 -43.47 63.08 4.81
CA THR A 673 -44.39 64.14 5.22
C THR A 673 -45.77 63.56 5.42
N MET A 674 -46.29 63.61 6.66
CA MET A 674 -47.64 63.16 7.00
C MET A 674 -48.59 64.37 6.92
N ILE A 675 -49.53 64.35 5.99
CA ILE A 675 -50.47 65.44 5.71
C ILE A 675 -51.80 65.15 6.42
N ASP A 676 -52.36 66.17 7.08
CA ASP A 676 -53.70 66.08 7.69
C ASP A 676 -54.77 66.13 6.57
N PRO A 677 -55.64 65.09 6.42
CA PRO A 677 -56.66 65.05 5.38
C PRO A 677 -57.79 66.08 5.58
N ASN A 678 -57.84 66.79 6.71
CA ASN A 678 -58.92 67.71 7.06
C ASN A 678 -58.50 69.19 7.07
N VAL A 679 -57.27 69.51 6.65
CA VAL A 679 -56.83 70.91 6.48
C VAL A 679 -57.35 71.42 5.14
N ASP A 680 -58.01 72.57 5.22
CA ASP A 680 -58.65 73.32 4.15
C ASP A 680 -58.31 74.80 4.45
N SER A 681 -57.36 75.34 3.70
CA SER A 681 -56.64 76.58 4.02
C SER A 681 -57.39 77.85 3.61
N ASP A 682 -58.13 77.84 2.51
CA ASP A 682 -58.96 78.96 2.05
C ASP A 682 -60.46 78.79 2.36
N ASN A 683 -60.85 77.56 2.74
CA ASN A 683 -62.19 77.17 3.17
C ASN A 683 -63.22 77.17 2.04
N ASP A 684 -62.79 76.84 0.80
CA ASP A 684 -63.69 76.59 -0.34
C ASP A 684 -64.54 75.31 -0.19
N GLY A 685 -64.06 74.33 0.59
CA GLY A 685 -64.68 73.03 0.84
C GLY A 685 -63.89 71.81 0.33
N LEU A 686 -62.74 71.99 -0.30
CA LEU A 686 -61.82 70.96 -0.80
C LEU A 686 -60.48 71.01 -0.03
N PRO A 687 -60.12 69.98 0.75
CA PRO A 687 -58.88 70.00 1.54
C PRO A 687 -57.60 70.14 0.70
N ASP A 688 -56.60 70.86 1.23
CA ASP A 688 -55.32 71.27 0.59
C ASP A 688 -54.57 70.19 -0.21
N HIS A 689 -54.76 68.91 0.16
CA HIS A 689 -54.10 67.77 -0.47
C HIS A 689 -54.81 67.28 -1.75
N SER A 690 -55.99 67.80 -2.04
CA SER A 690 -56.81 67.51 -3.23
C SER A 690 -57.06 68.77 -4.07
N ASP A 691 -56.91 69.95 -3.49
CA ASP A 691 -57.03 71.25 -4.15
C ASP A 691 -55.79 71.61 -5.00
N GLN A 692 -56.04 72.34 -6.11
CA GLN A 692 -55.05 72.86 -7.05
C GLN A 692 -55.04 74.40 -7.12
N CYS A 693 -56.01 75.06 -6.47
CA CYS A 693 -56.25 76.50 -6.48
C CYS A 693 -56.33 77.10 -5.05
N PRO A 694 -55.26 77.01 -4.22
CA PRO A 694 -55.30 77.19 -2.74
C PRO A 694 -55.46 78.63 -2.21
N ASN A 695 -56.19 79.46 -2.95
CA ASN A 695 -56.66 80.79 -2.55
C ASN A 695 -58.09 81.05 -3.11
N THR A 696 -58.87 80.00 -3.35
CA THR A 696 -60.25 80.08 -3.83
C THR A 696 -61.16 80.69 -2.76
N ASN A 697 -62.04 81.61 -3.16
CA ASN A 697 -62.89 82.30 -2.20
C ASN A 697 -64.01 81.38 -1.68
N GLN A 698 -64.08 81.20 -0.36
CA GLN A 698 -65.16 80.48 0.32
C GLN A 698 -66.56 80.86 -0.20
N ASN A 699 -67.40 79.86 -0.46
CA ASN A 699 -68.72 79.92 -1.11
C ASN A 699 -68.74 80.22 -2.62
N THR A 700 -67.61 80.25 -3.33
CA THR A 700 -67.63 80.22 -4.81
C THR A 700 -67.99 78.82 -5.32
N SER A 701 -68.44 78.72 -6.58
CA SER A 701 -68.72 77.42 -7.21
C SER A 701 -67.44 76.89 -7.83
N ILE A 702 -66.80 75.97 -7.13
CA ILE A 702 -65.56 75.30 -7.53
C ILE A 702 -65.83 74.13 -8.47
N ASP A 703 -64.81 73.72 -9.22
CA ASP A 703 -64.81 72.50 -10.01
C ASP A 703 -64.32 71.29 -9.18
N VAL A 704 -63.87 70.21 -9.84
CA VAL A 704 -63.35 69.01 -9.15
C VAL A 704 -61.89 69.15 -8.67
N ALA A 705 -61.26 70.30 -8.90
CA ALA A 705 -59.88 70.60 -8.56
C ALA A 705 -59.73 71.80 -7.60
N GLY A 706 -60.84 72.37 -7.11
CA GLY A 706 -60.87 73.53 -6.21
C GLY A 706 -60.86 74.87 -6.94
N CYS A 707 -60.92 74.87 -8.26
CA CYS A 707 -60.79 76.09 -9.06
C CYS A 707 -62.18 76.65 -9.41
N ALA A 708 -62.44 77.91 -9.06
CA ALA A 708 -63.61 78.64 -9.57
C ALA A 708 -63.30 79.29 -10.92
N GLN A 709 -64.34 79.69 -11.68
CA GLN A 709 -64.18 80.14 -13.08
C GLN A 709 -63.20 81.32 -13.28
N HIS A 710 -63.08 82.23 -12.32
CA HIS A 710 -62.10 83.33 -12.34
C HIS A 710 -60.62 82.93 -12.16
N GLN A 711 -60.35 81.63 -12.01
CA GLN A 711 -59.01 81.03 -11.90
C GLN A 711 -58.74 80.02 -13.03
N LEU A 712 -59.68 79.89 -13.97
CA LEU A 712 -59.64 78.93 -15.08
C LEU A 712 -59.59 79.68 -16.41
N ASP A 713 -58.74 79.19 -17.30
CA ASP A 713 -58.57 79.64 -18.69
C ASP A 713 -58.63 78.35 -19.55
N SER A 714 -59.76 78.15 -20.24
CA SER A 714 -60.15 76.82 -20.75
C SER A 714 -59.59 76.47 -22.13
N ASP A 715 -59.31 77.47 -22.95
CA ASP A 715 -58.67 77.30 -24.26
C ASP A 715 -57.22 77.84 -24.28
N SER A 716 -56.76 78.46 -23.18
CA SER A 716 -55.41 78.93 -22.95
C SER A 716 -54.98 80.05 -23.91
N ASP A 717 -55.88 81.03 -24.09
CA ASP A 717 -55.61 82.27 -24.82
C ASP A 717 -55.01 83.38 -23.93
N GLY A 718 -55.18 83.29 -22.61
CA GLY A 718 -54.70 84.25 -21.60
C GLY A 718 -55.79 85.06 -20.89
N ILE A 719 -57.07 84.90 -21.23
CA ILE A 719 -58.23 85.49 -20.56
C ILE A 719 -58.95 84.42 -19.71
N MET A 720 -59.39 84.78 -18.51
CA MET A 720 -60.09 83.84 -17.62
C MET A 720 -61.55 83.64 -18.06
N ASN A 721 -62.11 82.45 -17.84
CA ASN A 721 -63.47 82.03 -18.21
C ASN A 721 -64.60 82.99 -17.77
N ASP A 722 -64.38 83.82 -16.74
CA ASP A 722 -65.37 84.79 -16.24
C ASP A 722 -65.31 86.16 -16.94
N GLN A 723 -64.29 86.41 -17.76
CA GLN A 723 -64.04 87.65 -18.51
C GLN A 723 -64.02 87.43 -20.02
N ASP A 724 -63.76 86.20 -20.46
CA ASP A 724 -63.76 85.78 -21.86
C ASP A 724 -65.18 85.67 -22.46
N LEU A 725 -65.35 86.19 -23.68
CA LEU A 725 -66.57 86.14 -24.48
C LEU A 725 -66.49 85.12 -25.65
N CYS A 726 -65.31 84.54 -25.87
CA CYS A 726 -64.94 83.71 -27.00
C CYS A 726 -64.33 82.33 -26.59
N PRO A 727 -64.92 81.53 -25.66
CA PRO A 727 -64.30 80.39 -24.93
C PRO A 727 -64.00 79.10 -25.72
N ASN A 728 -63.73 79.23 -27.01
CA ASN A 728 -63.16 78.19 -27.88
C ASN A 728 -62.18 78.85 -28.89
N THR A 729 -61.50 79.92 -28.48
CA THR A 729 -60.42 80.55 -29.24
C THR A 729 -59.29 79.56 -29.47
N THR A 730 -58.57 79.71 -30.59
CA THR A 730 -57.45 78.79 -30.86
C THR A 730 -56.25 79.16 -29.98
N ILE A 731 -55.86 78.22 -29.12
CA ILE A 731 -54.70 78.30 -28.22
C ILE A 731 -53.47 78.96 -28.90
N GLN A 732 -52.86 79.94 -28.22
CA GLN A 732 -51.73 80.76 -28.72
C GLN A 732 -52.04 81.69 -29.92
N THR A 733 -53.29 81.94 -30.27
CA THR A 733 -53.63 83.10 -31.13
C THR A 733 -53.57 84.41 -30.35
N ILE A 734 -53.44 85.55 -31.05
CA ILE A 734 -53.47 86.87 -30.42
C ILE A 734 -54.92 87.33 -30.32
N VAL A 735 -55.34 87.66 -29.10
CA VAL A 735 -56.69 88.10 -28.75
C VAL A 735 -56.73 89.54 -28.27
N ASP A 736 -57.93 90.10 -28.17
CA ASP A 736 -58.18 91.33 -27.42
C ASP A 736 -58.56 91.06 -25.94
N SER A 737 -59.02 92.11 -25.24
CA SER A 737 -59.44 92.06 -23.84
C SER A 737 -60.68 91.20 -23.56
N ASN A 738 -61.31 90.63 -24.59
CA ASN A 738 -62.53 89.82 -24.48
C ASN A 738 -62.30 88.35 -24.89
N GLY A 739 -61.04 87.93 -25.10
CA GLY A 739 -60.66 86.59 -25.55
C GLY A 739 -60.92 86.30 -27.04
N CYS A 740 -61.25 87.33 -27.84
CA CYS A 740 -61.60 87.15 -29.24
C CYS A 740 -60.41 87.41 -30.16
N SER A 741 -60.01 86.41 -30.97
CA SER A 741 -58.97 86.58 -32.00
C SER A 741 -59.52 87.21 -33.28
N ALA A 742 -58.65 87.76 -34.13
CA ALA A 742 -59.04 88.47 -35.36
C ALA A 742 -59.85 87.63 -36.39
N VAL A 743 -59.91 86.29 -36.27
CA VAL A 743 -60.79 85.44 -37.11
C VAL A 743 -62.20 85.26 -36.53
N GLN A 744 -62.45 85.73 -35.30
CA GLN A 744 -63.73 85.69 -34.61
C GLN A 744 -64.42 87.07 -34.54
N ARG A 745 -63.77 88.12 -35.07
CA ARG A 745 -64.23 89.51 -35.00
C ARG A 745 -64.49 90.11 -36.38
N ASP A 746 -65.37 91.07 -36.39
CA ASP A 746 -65.84 91.86 -37.54
C ASP A 746 -66.07 93.27 -36.96
N SER A 747 -65.02 94.09 -36.98
CA SER A 747 -64.90 95.27 -36.11
C SER A 747 -65.79 96.45 -36.49
N ASP A 748 -66.12 96.59 -37.76
CA ASP A 748 -67.04 97.62 -38.28
C ASP A 748 -68.42 97.06 -38.70
N SER A 749 -68.56 95.73 -38.75
CA SER A 749 -69.76 95.01 -39.17
C SER A 749 -70.09 95.14 -40.67
N ASP A 750 -69.07 95.22 -41.54
CA ASP A 750 -69.23 95.17 -42.99
C ASP A 750 -69.52 93.73 -43.53
N GLY A 751 -69.13 92.70 -42.76
CA GLY A 751 -69.27 91.28 -43.08
C GLY A 751 -67.98 90.53 -43.45
N ILE A 752 -66.82 91.18 -43.43
CA ILE A 752 -65.48 90.62 -43.55
C ILE A 752 -64.83 90.60 -42.15
N VAL A 753 -64.27 89.45 -41.73
CA VAL A 753 -63.60 89.36 -40.42
C VAL A 753 -62.23 90.04 -40.44
N ASP A 754 -61.84 90.68 -39.32
CA ASP A 754 -60.61 91.50 -39.19
C ASP A 754 -59.34 90.84 -39.78
N ALA A 755 -59.25 89.50 -39.71
CA ALA A 755 -58.11 88.74 -40.21
C ALA A 755 -57.95 88.69 -41.74
N TYR A 756 -58.98 89.09 -42.49
CA TYR A 756 -58.99 89.12 -43.97
C TYR A 756 -59.36 90.48 -44.55
N ASP A 757 -59.70 91.44 -43.69
CA ASP A 757 -60.05 92.81 -44.04
C ASP A 757 -58.80 93.71 -44.08
N LEU A 758 -58.64 94.50 -45.15
CA LEU A 758 -57.56 95.48 -45.29
C LEU A 758 -57.91 96.86 -44.72
N CYS A 759 -59.18 97.07 -44.40
CA CYS A 759 -59.82 98.37 -44.22
C CYS A 759 -60.62 98.54 -42.91
N VAL A 760 -60.83 97.49 -42.08
CA VAL A 760 -61.12 97.28 -40.61
C VAL A 760 -61.91 98.33 -39.79
N ASN A 761 -62.17 99.49 -40.36
CA ASN A 761 -62.89 100.65 -39.85
C ASN A 761 -63.56 101.33 -41.07
N SER A 762 -64.13 100.54 -41.98
CA SER A 762 -64.91 101.04 -43.11
C SER A 762 -66.15 101.84 -42.62
N PRO A 763 -66.66 102.80 -43.40
CA PRO A 763 -67.82 103.58 -42.96
C PRO A 763 -69.08 102.70 -42.93
N PRO A 764 -69.78 102.59 -41.79
CA PRO A 764 -70.86 101.63 -41.62
C PRO A 764 -72.01 101.90 -42.58
N LEU A 765 -72.59 100.82 -43.12
CA LEU A 765 -73.66 100.80 -44.13
C LEU A 765 -73.26 101.23 -45.56
N ILE A 766 -71.97 101.45 -45.85
CA ILE A 766 -71.48 101.54 -47.24
C ILE A 766 -71.15 100.12 -47.74
N ALA A 767 -71.30 99.89 -49.05
CA ALA A 767 -70.92 98.62 -49.67
C ALA A 767 -69.40 98.60 -49.92
N VAL A 768 -68.73 97.57 -49.39
CA VAL A 768 -67.28 97.33 -49.53
C VAL A 768 -66.95 96.41 -50.70
N ASN A 769 -65.67 96.34 -51.07
CA ASN A 769 -65.13 95.37 -52.01
C ASN A 769 -64.84 94.00 -51.33
N SER A 770 -64.10 93.10 -52.00
CA SER A 770 -63.72 91.79 -51.44
C SER A 770 -62.71 91.86 -50.29
N ASP A 771 -62.15 93.04 -50.05
CA ASP A 771 -60.99 93.28 -49.20
C ASP A 771 -61.36 94.23 -48.03
N GLY A 772 -62.67 94.46 -47.81
CA GLY A 772 -63.26 95.33 -46.77
C GLY A 772 -63.22 96.83 -47.05
N CYS A 773 -62.73 97.25 -48.22
CA CYS A 773 -62.56 98.67 -48.53
C CYS A 773 -63.79 99.27 -49.24
N SER A 774 -64.29 100.39 -48.70
CA SER A 774 -65.31 101.22 -49.36
C SER A 774 -64.69 102.15 -50.42
N THR A 775 -65.51 102.73 -51.31
CA THR A 775 -65.02 103.71 -52.32
C THR A 775 -64.37 104.96 -51.71
N SER A 776 -64.72 105.31 -50.46
CA SER A 776 -64.08 106.43 -49.73
C SER A 776 -62.71 106.10 -49.12
N GLN A 777 -62.23 104.87 -49.32
CA GLN A 777 -60.92 104.36 -48.88
C GLN A 777 -60.07 103.85 -50.06
N LEU A 778 -60.55 104.00 -51.30
CA LEU A 778 -59.90 103.53 -52.52
C LEU A 778 -59.52 104.73 -53.40
N ASP A 779 -58.35 104.66 -54.01
CA ASP A 779 -57.82 105.58 -55.02
C ASP A 779 -57.35 104.68 -56.18
N SER A 780 -58.22 104.51 -57.19
CA SER A 780 -58.07 103.48 -58.23
C SER A 780 -57.02 103.81 -59.29
N ASP A 781 -56.70 105.08 -59.53
CA ASP A 781 -55.66 105.50 -60.50
C ASP A 781 -54.43 106.17 -59.87
N ASN A 782 -54.41 106.32 -58.54
CA ASN A 782 -53.28 106.76 -57.73
C ASN A 782 -52.84 108.19 -58.07
N ASP A 783 -53.80 109.09 -58.29
CA ASP A 783 -53.57 110.53 -58.44
C ASP A 783 -53.57 111.32 -57.11
N GLY A 784 -54.13 110.72 -56.05
CA GLY A 784 -54.24 111.30 -54.71
C GLY A 784 -55.66 111.74 -54.29
N ILE A 785 -56.67 111.53 -55.14
CA ILE A 785 -58.10 111.74 -54.84
C ILE A 785 -58.80 110.38 -54.74
N MET A 786 -59.65 110.19 -53.73
CA MET A 786 -60.40 108.94 -53.54
C MET A 786 -61.53 108.77 -54.57
N ASP A 787 -61.88 107.53 -54.90
CA ASP A 787 -62.87 107.14 -55.92
C ASP A 787 -64.28 107.72 -55.70
N ASP A 788 -64.62 108.15 -54.48
CA ASP A 788 -65.88 108.82 -54.15
C ASP A 788 -65.89 110.35 -54.34
N LEU A 789 -64.72 110.94 -54.59
CA LEU A 789 -64.50 112.38 -54.78
C LEU A 789 -63.86 112.74 -56.14
N ASP A 790 -63.28 111.77 -56.85
CA ASP A 790 -62.74 111.95 -58.19
C ASP A 790 -63.85 112.18 -59.25
N LEU A 791 -63.58 113.08 -60.19
CA LEU A 791 -64.44 113.43 -61.32
C LEU A 791 -63.86 113.01 -62.68
N CYS A 792 -62.61 112.56 -62.72
CA CYS A 792 -61.83 112.29 -63.93
C CYS A 792 -61.17 110.88 -63.94
N PRO A 793 -61.89 109.80 -63.62
CA PRO A 793 -61.28 108.50 -63.34
C PRO A 793 -60.50 107.95 -64.53
N ASN A 794 -59.34 107.35 -64.22
CA ASN A 794 -58.25 106.98 -65.13
C ASN A 794 -57.38 108.18 -65.57
N THR A 795 -57.15 109.15 -64.69
CA THR A 795 -56.06 110.10 -64.83
C THR A 795 -54.71 109.36 -64.81
N ILE A 796 -53.74 109.85 -65.58
CA ILE A 796 -52.46 109.16 -65.74
C ILE A 796 -51.61 109.32 -64.47
N VAL A 797 -51.38 108.20 -63.77
CA VAL A 797 -50.54 108.08 -62.56
C VAL A 797 -49.35 109.04 -62.54
N GLY A 798 -49.27 109.88 -61.50
CA GLY A 798 -48.19 110.88 -61.35
C GLY A 798 -48.37 112.18 -62.15
N SER A 799 -49.55 112.40 -62.75
CA SER A 799 -49.95 113.73 -63.23
C SER A 799 -50.08 114.74 -62.08
N GLN A 800 -50.23 116.02 -62.41
CA GLN A 800 -50.62 117.04 -61.44
C GLN A 800 -52.09 117.38 -61.67
N VAL A 801 -52.91 117.07 -60.67
CA VAL A 801 -54.37 117.08 -60.74
C VAL A 801 -54.96 118.22 -59.93
N ASN A 802 -56.22 118.56 -60.22
CA ASN A 802 -56.99 119.50 -59.43
C ASN A 802 -57.69 118.78 -58.25
N ASN A 803 -58.51 119.51 -57.47
CA ASN A 803 -59.21 118.97 -56.29
C ASN A 803 -60.41 118.04 -56.64
N GLY A 804 -60.42 117.42 -57.83
CA GLY A 804 -61.39 116.45 -58.32
C GLY A 804 -60.77 115.55 -59.40
N GLY A 805 -59.48 115.22 -59.23
CA GLY A 805 -58.69 114.27 -60.03
C GLY A 805 -58.38 114.63 -61.48
N CYS A 806 -58.88 115.74 -61.99
CA CYS A 806 -58.63 116.13 -63.38
C CYS A 806 -57.23 116.75 -63.55
N ALA A 807 -56.36 116.13 -64.35
CA ALA A 807 -55.13 116.77 -64.81
C ALA A 807 -55.43 117.84 -65.88
N ALA A 808 -54.52 118.80 -66.07
CA ALA A 808 -54.71 119.94 -66.99
C ALA A 808 -54.91 119.54 -68.47
N SER A 809 -54.60 118.30 -68.86
CA SER A 809 -54.88 117.74 -70.19
C SER A 809 -56.32 117.22 -70.38
N GLN A 810 -57.10 117.13 -69.30
CA GLN A 810 -58.51 116.70 -69.29
C GLN A 810 -59.49 117.86 -69.06
N LEU A 811 -58.99 119.10 -68.86
CA LEU A 811 -59.82 120.27 -68.60
C LEU A 811 -60.29 120.96 -69.88
N ASP A 812 -61.60 121.18 -69.96
CA ASP A 812 -62.33 121.87 -71.02
C ASP A 812 -63.35 122.80 -70.34
N SER A 813 -62.90 124.01 -70.01
CA SER A 813 -63.53 124.91 -69.03
C SER A 813 -64.78 125.62 -69.53
N ASP A 814 -64.96 125.76 -70.86
CA ASP A 814 -66.21 126.24 -71.46
C ASP A 814 -67.03 125.13 -72.15
N SER A 815 -66.43 123.94 -72.31
CA SER A 815 -67.05 122.73 -72.86
C SER A 815 -67.51 122.89 -74.32
N ASP A 816 -66.74 123.61 -75.13
CA ASP A 816 -66.91 123.64 -76.60
C ASP A 816 -66.42 122.35 -77.29
N GLY A 817 -65.54 121.57 -76.61
CA GLY A 817 -64.93 120.34 -77.11
C GLY A 817 -63.42 120.45 -77.40
N ILE A 818 -62.80 121.60 -77.18
CA ILE A 818 -61.35 121.83 -77.30
C ILE A 818 -60.78 122.15 -75.90
N VAL A 819 -60.04 121.20 -75.31
CA VAL A 819 -59.40 121.37 -74.00
C VAL A 819 -58.57 122.66 -73.87
N ASP A 820 -58.58 123.26 -72.67
CA ASP A 820 -58.07 124.63 -72.35
C ASP A 820 -56.64 124.92 -72.84
N SER A 821 -55.83 123.87 -73.01
CA SER A 821 -54.43 123.93 -73.44
C SER A 821 -54.24 124.12 -74.94
N PHE A 822 -55.29 123.95 -75.75
CA PHE A 822 -55.28 124.14 -77.21
C PHE A 822 -56.28 125.19 -77.72
N ASP A 823 -57.28 125.54 -76.92
CA ASP A 823 -58.23 126.60 -77.21
C ASP A 823 -57.61 128.01 -77.03
N GLN A 824 -57.98 128.94 -77.93
CA GLN A 824 -57.50 130.33 -77.99
C GLN A 824 -58.60 131.35 -77.66
N CYS A 825 -59.83 130.92 -77.41
CA CYS A 825 -61.00 131.77 -77.20
C CYS A 825 -61.71 131.60 -75.83
N GLN A 826 -61.41 130.55 -75.05
CA GLN A 826 -61.48 130.33 -73.58
C GLN A 826 -62.77 130.65 -72.82
N ASN A 827 -63.82 131.12 -73.49
CA ASN A 827 -65.15 131.45 -72.95
C ASN A 827 -66.20 131.37 -74.08
N THR A 828 -66.02 130.46 -75.04
CA THR A 828 -66.95 130.27 -76.14
C THR A 828 -68.27 129.68 -75.62
N PRO A 829 -69.45 130.26 -75.96
CA PRO A 829 -70.71 129.80 -75.39
C PRO A 829 -71.02 128.35 -75.78
N ILE A 830 -71.21 127.50 -74.76
CA ILE A 830 -71.43 126.05 -74.87
C ILE A 830 -72.36 125.67 -76.03
N GLY A 831 -71.91 124.77 -76.91
CA GLY A 831 -72.64 124.36 -78.12
C GLY A 831 -72.56 125.34 -79.31
N SER A 832 -71.71 126.37 -79.26
CA SER A 832 -71.31 127.13 -80.45
C SER A 832 -70.50 126.26 -81.42
N VAL A 833 -70.58 126.54 -82.72
CA VAL A 833 -69.69 125.89 -83.71
C VAL A 833 -68.40 126.66 -83.80
N VAL A 834 -67.33 126.06 -83.31
CA VAL A 834 -65.97 126.62 -83.27
C VAL A 834 -65.07 126.08 -84.37
N ASP A 835 -63.96 126.78 -84.59
CA ASP A 835 -62.85 126.26 -85.39
C ASP A 835 -61.85 125.45 -84.53
N GLN A 836 -60.74 125.03 -85.13
CA GLN A 836 -59.69 124.23 -84.47
C GLN A 836 -58.87 125.03 -83.43
N THR A 837 -59.27 126.26 -83.12
CA THR A 837 -58.70 127.13 -82.09
C THR A 837 -59.77 127.61 -81.09
N GLY A 838 -60.95 126.95 -81.06
CA GLY A 838 -62.07 127.26 -80.16
C GLY A 838 -62.82 128.56 -80.48
N CYS A 839 -62.54 129.18 -81.63
CA CYS A 839 -63.00 130.54 -81.91
C CYS A 839 -64.27 130.63 -82.78
N ILE A 840 -65.09 131.65 -82.47
CA ILE A 840 -66.41 131.91 -83.09
C ILE A 840 -66.28 132.87 -84.30
N VAL A 841 -66.89 132.51 -85.43
CA VAL A 841 -66.90 133.33 -86.66
C VAL A 841 -68.18 134.19 -86.73
N GLY A 842 -68.10 135.52 -86.58
CA GLY A 842 -69.31 136.37 -86.40
C GLY A 842 -69.23 137.86 -86.80
N THR A 843 -70.16 138.68 -86.26
CA THR A 843 -70.29 140.15 -86.46
C THR A 843 -70.86 140.83 -85.19
N SER A 844 -70.51 142.09 -84.89
CA SER A 844 -70.45 142.66 -83.52
C SER A 844 -71.42 143.84 -83.19
N ASN A 845 -71.68 144.12 -81.88
CA ASN A 845 -71.29 145.39 -81.18
C ASN A 845 -71.72 145.59 -79.69
N THR A 846 -70.80 146.11 -78.84
CA THR A 846 -70.93 147.00 -77.62
C THR A 846 -71.97 146.75 -76.49
N GLY A 847 -71.72 146.90 -75.16
CA GLY A 847 -70.49 147.14 -74.33
C GLY A 847 -70.74 147.86 -72.95
N ASN A 848 -69.76 147.81 -72.00
CA ASN A 848 -69.45 148.76 -70.87
C ASN A 848 -69.84 148.51 -69.35
N ASN A 849 -68.87 148.08 -68.48
CA ASN A 849 -68.53 148.44 -67.05
C ASN A 849 -69.56 148.38 -65.85
N THR A 850 -69.31 148.40 -64.50
CA THR A 850 -68.24 148.17 -63.43
C THR A 850 -68.90 148.34 -62.01
N GLY A 851 -68.42 148.03 -60.77
CA GLY A 851 -67.23 147.38 -60.14
C GLY A 851 -66.96 147.78 -58.64
N SER A 852 -66.28 146.94 -57.79
CA SER A 852 -65.73 147.18 -56.39
C SER A 852 -66.68 147.15 -55.14
N GLY A 853 -66.34 146.73 -53.88
CA GLY A 853 -65.15 146.03 -53.28
C GLY A 853 -65.00 146.03 -51.70
N THR A 854 -64.21 145.08 -51.12
CA THR A 854 -63.44 145.03 -49.80
C THR A 854 -64.07 144.86 -48.36
N GLY A 855 -63.40 144.10 -47.43
CA GLY A 855 -63.32 144.47 -45.95
C GLY A 855 -63.25 143.49 -44.71
N ASN A 856 -62.13 142.79 -44.41
CA ASN A 856 -61.40 142.56 -43.10
C ASN A 856 -61.91 141.94 -41.72
N ASN A 857 -60.92 141.41 -40.94
CA ASN A 857 -60.76 141.19 -39.44
C ASN A 857 -61.30 139.89 -38.71
N THR A 858 -60.84 139.39 -37.51
CA THR A 858 -59.50 139.17 -36.81
C THR A 858 -59.59 138.51 -35.38
N GLY A 859 -58.70 137.54 -34.99
CA GLY A 859 -58.24 137.23 -33.59
C GLY A 859 -58.73 135.92 -32.86
N SER A 860 -58.13 135.36 -31.77
CA SER A 860 -56.78 135.47 -31.12
C SER A 860 -56.55 134.48 -29.90
N GLY A 861 -55.30 134.02 -29.62
CA GLY A 861 -54.83 133.38 -28.33
C GLY A 861 -54.23 131.94 -28.42
N SER A 862 -52.92 131.67 -28.18
CA SER A 862 -52.17 131.42 -26.90
C SER A 862 -52.19 129.94 -26.39
N SER A 863 -51.12 129.25 -25.94
CA SER A 863 -49.66 129.56 -25.81
C SER A 863 -48.79 128.32 -25.38
N SER A 864 -47.48 128.27 -25.74
CA SER A 864 -46.38 127.34 -25.29
C SER A 864 -46.58 125.82 -25.52
N GLY A 865 -45.57 124.95 -25.74
CA GLY A 865 -44.08 124.95 -25.60
C GLY A 865 -43.66 123.62 -24.89
N GLU A 866 -42.57 122.89 -25.19
CA GLU A 866 -41.32 123.09 -25.94
C GLU A 866 -40.97 121.87 -26.85
N SER A 867 -39.74 121.75 -27.39
CA SER A 867 -39.35 120.73 -28.39
C SER A 867 -37.92 120.17 -28.26
N SER A 868 -37.74 118.87 -28.55
CA SER A 868 -36.48 118.17 -28.93
C SER A 868 -36.72 116.65 -29.02
N SER A 869 -36.04 115.84 -29.83
CA SER A 869 -35.21 116.07 -31.03
C SER A 869 -35.05 114.75 -31.81
N GLU A 870 -34.78 114.83 -33.12
CA GLU A 870 -34.67 113.67 -34.03
C GLU A 870 -33.42 112.79 -33.80
N GLY A 871 -33.40 111.57 -34.37
CA GLY A 871 -32.15 110.89 -34.73
C GLY A 871 -32.05 109.38 -34.51
N MET A 872 -32.67 108.58 -35.39
CA MET A 872 -32.28 107.17 -35.62
C MET A 872 -31.76 107.05 -37.06
N PRO A 873 -30.74 106.21 -37.32
CA PRO A 873 -31.06 104.95 -37.99
C PRO A 873 -30.19 103.76 -37.56
N GLY A 874 -30.72 102.55 -37.73
CA GLY A 874 -29.96 101.30 -37.62
C GLY A 874 -30.70 100.18 -38.32
N PHE A 875 -30.13 99.68 -39.43
CA PHE A 875 -30.70 98.60 -40.22
C PHE A 875 -29.57 97.81 -40.88
N GLU A 876 -29.22 96.65 -40.31
CA GLU A 876 -28.36 95.62 -40.92
C GLU A 876 -28.67 94.28 -40.23
N ALA A 877 -28.77 93.19 -41.01
CA ALA A 877 -29.23 91.89 -40.52
C ALA A 877 -28.11 90.84 -40.63
N LEU A 878 -27.54 90.44 -39.49
CA LEU A 878 -26.36 89.58 -39.47
C LEU A 878 -26.70 88.08 -39.52
N TYR A 879 -25.93 87.35 -40.33
CA TYR A 879 -25.78 85.89 -40.34
C TYR A 879 -25.71 85.26 -38.93
N LEU A 880 -26.60 84.30 -38.60
CA LEU A 880 -26.27 83.26 -37.60
C LEU A 880 -27.04 81.92 -37.70
N ILE A 881 -27.58 81.54 -38.86
CA ILE A 881 -28.45 80.34 -39.00
C ILE A 881 -27.68 78.99 -38.93
N ILE A 882 -26.34 78.99 -38.93
CA ILE A 882 -25.52 77.76 -39.00
C ILE A 882 -24.76 77.49 -37.68
N SER A 883 -25.49 77.34 -36.56
CA SER A 883 -24.93 76.83 -35.29
C SER A 883 -25.91 76.11 -34.34
N LEU A 884 -27.23 76.20 -34.52
CA LEU A 884 -28.19 75.63 -33.55
C LEU A 884 -28.68 74.20 -33.84
N MET A 885 -28.27 73.57 -34.94
CA MET A 885 -28.82 72.28 -35.42
C MET A 885 -28.08 71.00 -34.95
N ILE A 886 -27.13 71.11 -34.02
CA ILE A 886 -26.32 69.95 -33.54
C ILE A 886 -26.54 69.65 -32.04
N ALA A 887 -27.35 70.43 -31.33
CA ALA A 887 -27.61 70.24 -29.88
C ALA A 887 -28.77 69.27 -29.55
N VAL A 888 -29.72 69.06 -30.47
CA VAL A 888 -31.02 68.42 -30.16
C VAL A 888 -30.98 66.88 -30.12
N VAL A 889 -30.00 66.25 -30.77
CA VAL A 889 -29.94 64.78 -30.94
C VAL A 889 -29.45 64.02 -29.69
N TYR A 890 -28.95 64.72 -28.66
CA TYR A 890 -28.34 64.08 -27.48
C TYR A 890 -29.24 63.94 -26.24
N PHE A 891 -30.49 64.44 -26.26
CA PHE A 891 -31.30 64.58 -25.03
C PHE A 891 -32.66 63.85 -24.99
N GLN A 892 -32.94 62.92 -25.91
CA GLN A 892 -34.11 62.03 -25.81
C GLN A 892 -33.75 60.54 -26.00
N LYS A 893 -32.98 59.98 -25.06
CA LYS A 893 -32.96 58.52 -24.83
C LYS A 893 -32.70 58.07 -23.38
N GLN A 894 -33.33 58.76 -22.42
CA GLN A 894 -33.62 58.19 -21.10
C GLN A 894 -35.03 58.60 -20.63
N LYS A 895 -36.01 57.78 -21.03
CA LYS A 895 -37.23 57.40 -20.29
C LYS A 895 -37.58 55.99 -20.75
#